data_AF-A0A498N456-F1
#
_entry.id   AF-A0A498N456-F1
#
_cell.length_a   1.000
_cell.length_b   1.000
_cell.length_c   1.000
_cell.angle_alpha   90.00
_cell.angle_beta   90.00
_cell.angle_gamma   90.00
#
_symmetry.space_group_name_H-M   'P 1'
#
loop_
_entity.id
_entity.type
_entity.pdbx_description
1 polymer ?
#
loop_
_entity_poly.entity_id
_entity_poly.type
_entity_poly.pdbx_seq_one_letter_code
_entity_poly.pdbx_strand_id
1 'polypeptide(L)'
;MGTYSFLFCLAVLTVTVSGCPVGREFITAFMTNYQYGKASLSVSITAQNAPATVKIEIKALSYSETVSIGRGETRKVILPQNAEIEGDGTFRKTVYISSNADITVASANLKEFTGDTTVLLPVNELGKRYVVFTPNTGPSPYKKEIAIINGNSQNTISILSGKKNLWTLFFGRTKTITLAPYEVYLQRSADTLTGMQITSKFPVAVLAGHECSMIVGTCEHIFEQLVPVESLSNEYLIPAMHQSSSQDKAYVVAPDDNTVVSIFTRHSYYSTKRNLNAGEVYAVDVSNNAAMIRSNKKVMVMYLSSNYPNDEFLTNLIPTSEMSKSWTIHPQDGFDSTVVVVAEAASASSISGSFKWKKFTANEKFVWANRPLGLQKGPITISGNSLMAVYVFGGKVRHGYGSTGVCNTGFTQTPVPVDPCENVKCRQQEVCKKGVCVPTATVTCHAVGDPHYKTFDGKLFDFQGTCTYVMVNNTKIQNGLTPFTILAKNNNRGSKRVAYVRMVSVLVYNHEVVVGGKKGVVEIDGENAYLPLTIDGGKIKVNQRGWNVIISTDFGLEVTYDWNMMLYITAPNSYFQTVGGLCGNYNGDQKDEYVDPKGKVLTNIIDFAKSWKFPDNDLFCTDECNGECPSCSPNLQEEYRKETNCGVMTKKDGPFAVCHNTVDPQMYVDNCVYDVCINNGRRNFLCNNIQSYVGACMSAGIKIVGNWRTDANCPLDCPVNMHYEACGTACAASCADQNAPNKCTVPCVEGCQCNAGTCQAAGDPHYRTFDGKAFDFQGTCTYYLSKLINTADPSLVPFEVLVKNENRGRNMAVSFTKTVSLTVYGHTIVLSKDDPGKVKVNNLFVNLPFEQEEGRFSIFYSGFSGVVKTDFDLTLNFNWESHVELKLPSTYSGEVGGLCGNWNNNANDDFLTPAKTPAATPTIFGSSWKVKNDPACSDECQGNACPKCDGPAKNLVTFTKPCSMITDKQGPFKDCHIKVNPNQFYEDCLYDMCMYNGHSTALCGALTAYTAACQKALGTVESWRTNNFCR
;
A
#
# COMPACT_ATOMS: atom_id res chain seq x y z
N MET A 1 -12.21 57.60 9.89
CA MET A 1 -10.92 57.50 9.18
C MET A 1 -9.95 56.73 10.06
N GLY A 2 -9.56 55.53 9.64
CA GLY A 2 -8.67 54.65 10.40
C GLY A 2 -8.45 53.37 9.60
N THR A 3 -7.47 53.39 8.71
CA THR A 3 -7.09 52.29 7.81
C THR A 3 -6.27 51.25 8.56
N TYR A 4 -6.83 50.06 8.79
CA TYR A 4 -6.09 48.89 9.28
C TYR A 4 -5.31 48.27 8.11
N SER A 5 -3.98 48.31 8.20
CA SER A 5 -3.09 47.55 7.31
C SER A 5 -2.96 46.12 7.81
N PHE A 6 -3.45 45.16 7.04
CA PHE A 6 -3.16 43.74 7.24
C PHE A 6 -1.77 43.43 6.67
N LEU A 7 -0.80 43.13 7.54
CA LEU A 7 0.44 42.46 7.15
C LEU A 7 0.12 41.01 6.79
N PHE A 8 0.10 40.70 5.49
CA PHE A 8 0.23 39.32 5.03
C PHE A 8 1.68 38.87 5.27
N CYS A 9 1.88 38.04 6.30
CA CYS A 9 3.10 37.26 6.43
C CYS A 9 3.11 36.22 5.29
N LEU A 10 3.78 36.51 4.19
CA LEU A 10 4.06 35.51 3.16
C LEU A 10 4.95 34.45 3.80
N ALA A 11 4.37 33.29 4.12
CA ALA A 11 5.13 32.09 4.35
C ALA A 11 5.95 31.82 3.07
N VAL A 12 7.25 32.09 3.14
CA VAL A 12 8.19 31.62 2.13
C VAL A 12 8.20 30.11 2.24
N LEU A 13 7.37 29.45 1.44
CA LEU A 13 7.45 28.03 1.15
C LEU A 13 8.89 27.77 0.70
N THR A 14 9.68 27.20 1.60
CA THR A 14 10.96 26.61 1.27
C THR A 14 10.67 25.43 0.35
N VAL A 15 10.85 25.66 -0.96
CA VAL A 15 10.83 24.59 -1.95
C VAL A 15 11.93 23.62 -1.55
N THR A 16 11.55 22.44 -1.09
CA THR A 16 12.46 21.32 -0.91
C THR A 16 13.02 20.95 -2.28
N VAL A 17 14.27 21.33 -2.55
CA VAL A 17 15.06 20.86 -3.69
C VAL A 17 15.22 19.35 -3.51
N SER A 18 14.69 18.55 -4.43
CA SER A 18 14.97 17.11 -4.47
C SER A 18 16.47 16.90 -4.66
N GLY A 19 16.99 15.83 -4.04
CA GLY A 19 18.40 15.71 -3.69
C GLY A 19 19.32 15.43 -4.87
N CYS A 20 20.57 15.85 -4.74
CA CYS A 20 21.66 15.41 -5.61
C CYS A 20 21.74 13.87 -5.69
N PRO A 21 22.18 13.28 -6.83
CA PRO A 21 22.26 11.83 -7.05
C PRO A 21 23.41 11.20 -6.24
N VAL A 22 23.28 11.30 -4.92
CA VAL A 22 24.27 10.96 -3.91
C VAL A 22 23.75 9.76 -3.14
N GLY A 23 24.51 8.67 -3.14
CA GLY A 23 24.10 7.46 -2.46
C GLY A 23 25.27 6.54 -2.16
N ARG A 24 24.93 5.32 -1.74
CA ARG A 24 25.91 4.30 -1.35
C ARG A 24 25.88 3.06 -2.21
N GLU A 25 24.85 2.91 -3.04
CA GLU A 25 24.67 1.77 -3.92
C GLU A 25 24.23 2.25 -5.29
N PHE A 26 24.88 1.76 -6.34
CA PHE A 26 24.57 2.09 -7.74
C PHE A 26 24.59 0.82 -8.57
N ILE A 27 23.76 0.79 -9.61
CA ILE A 27 23.75 -0.29 -10.61
C ILE A 27 23.78 0.32 -12.02
N THR A 28 24.56 -0.27 -12.91
CA THR A 28 24.59 0.09 -14.33
C THR A 28 24.99 -1.11 -15.20
N ALA A 29 24.98 -0.93 -16.51
CA ALA A 29 25.45 -1.88 -17.51
C ALA A 29 26.06 -1.12 -18.69
N PHE A 30 26.87 -1.78 -19.51
CA PHE A 30 27.45 -1.20 -20.73
C PHE A 30 26.75 -1.79 -21.95
N MET A 31 25.91 -0.99 -22.61
CA MET A 31 25.19 -1.37 -23.83
C MET A 31 26.14 -1.53 -25.01
N THR A 32 25.66 -2.16 -26.10
CA THR A 32 26.48 -2.43 -27.28
C THR A 32 26.95 -1.10 -27.89
N ASN A 33 28.25 -0.87 -27.93
CA ASN A 33 28.83 0.27 -28.63
C ASN A 33 29.27 -0.19 -30.03
N TYR A 34 29.23 0.69 -31.02
CA TYR A 34 29.67 0.45 -32.39
C TYR A 34 30.96 -0.40 -32.45
N GLN A 35 30.99 -1.38 -33.36
CA GLN A 35 31.95 -2.49 -33.34
C GLN A 35 33.42 -2.11 -33.59
N TYR A 36 33.71 -0.83 -33.87
CA TYR A 36 35.05 -0.36 -34.17
C TYR A 36 35.86 -0.05 -32.89
N GLY A 37 37.07 -0.59 -32.81
CA GLY A 37 38.01 -0.32 -31.72
C GLY A 37 37.78 -1.16 -30.46
N LYS A 38 38.66 -0.96 -29.45
CA LYS A 38 38.57 -1.65 -28.16
C LYS A 38 37.75 -0.86 -27.16
N ALA A 39 36.88 -1.54 -26.41
CA ALA A 39 36.11 -0.93 -25.34
C ALA A 39 37.01 -0.38 -24.22
N SER A 40 36.67 0.81 -23.75
CA SER A 40 37.28 1.55 -22.64
C SER A 40 36.16 1.96 -21.69
N LEU A 41 35.61 0.97 -20.98
CA LEU A 41 34.51 1.11 -20.04
C LEU A 41 35.03 1.65 -18.71
N SER A 42 34.41 2.69 -18.16
CA SER A 42 34.87 3.22 -16.88
C SER A 42 33.77 3.85 -16.05
N VAL A 43 34.02 3.93 -14.73
CA VAL A 43 33.20 4.70 -13.79
C VAL A 43 34.09 5.70 -13.05
N SER A 44 33.66 6.95 -13.00
CA SER A 44 34.26 8.02 -12.20
C SER A 44 33.46 8.17 -10.92
N ILE A 45 34.09 7.91 -9.79
CA ILE A 45 33.42 7.87 -8.47
C ILE A 45 33.97 9.01 -7.62
N THR A 46 33.10 9.85 -7.07
CA THR A 46 33.49 10.98 -6.22
C THR A 46 32.98 10.78 -4.81
N ALA A 47 33.87 10.83 -3.81
CA ALA A 47 33.47 10.80 -2.41
C ALA A 47 32.98 12.17 -1.96
N GLN A 48 31.82 12.24 -1.31
CA GLN A 48 31.18 13.51 -0.97
C GLN A 48 31.65 14.02 0.40
N ASN A 49 30.95 13.63 1.46
CA ASN A 49 31.08 14.28 2.77
C ASN A 49 32.19 13.68 3.65
N ALA A 50 32.65 12.47 3.34
CA ALA A 50 33.69 11.74 4.05
C ALA A 50 34.54 10.91 3.08
N PRO A 51 35.76 10.50 3.45
CA PRO A 51 36.50 9.50 2.69
C PRO A 51 35.67 8.22 2.51
N ALA A 52 35.70 7.65 1.31
CA ALA A 52 34.90 6.49 0.95
C ALA A 52 35.79 5.29 0.60
N THR A 53 35.36 4.10 1.01
CA THR A 53 35.84 2.82 0.48
C THR A 53 34.73 2.25 -0.39
N VAL A 54 35.01 2.11 -1.67
CA VAL A 54 34.04 1.73 -2.70
C VAL A 54 34.42 0.39 -3.29
N LYS A 55 33.46 -0.53 -3.35
CA LYS A 55 33.60 -1.85 -3.96
C LYS A 55 32.80 -1.89 -5.26
N ILE A 56 33.46 -2.24 -6.36
CA ILE A 56 32.87 -2.41 -7.69
C ILE A 56 32.89 -3.90 -8.03
N GLU A 57 31.77 -4.45 -8.50
CA GLU A 57 31.61 -5.88 -8.79
C GLU A 57 30.88 -6.13 -10.11
N ILE A 58 31.39 -7.11 -10.88
CA ILE A 58 30.70 -7.70 -12.03
C ILE A 58 30.75 -9.22 -11.87
N LYS A 59 29.71 -9.77 -11.23
CA LYS A 59 29.70 -11.17 -10.78
C LYS A 59 29.91 -12.17 -11.92
N ALA A 60 29.29 -11.96 -13.08
CA ALA A 60 29.43 -12.86 -14.23
C ALA A 60 30.86 -12.92 -14.79
N LEU A 61 31.69 -11.93 -14.50
CA LEU A 61 33.08 -11.86 -14.96
C LEU A 61 34.09 -12.21 -13.86
N SER A 62 33.61 -12.57 -12.66
CA SER A 62 34.45 -12.72 -11.47
C SER A 62 35.34 -11.49 -11.20
N TYR A 63 34.87 -10.31 -11.61
CA TYR A 63 35.60 -9.06 -11.40
C TYR A 63 35.12 -8.39 -10.12
N SER A 64 36.07 -8.03 -9.26
CA SER A 64 35.84 -7.21 -8.08
C SER A 64 37.06 -6.32 -7.83
N GLU A 65 36.82 -5.03 -7.63
CA GLU A 65 37.85 -4.05 -7.28
C GLU A 65 37.36 -3.22 -6.09
N THR A 66 38.26 -2.93 -5.14
CA THR A 66 37.98 -2.04 -4.01
C THR A 66 38.93 -0.86 -4.06
N VAL A 67 38.39 0.34 -3.98
CA VAL A 67 39.14 1.59 -4.05
C VAL A 67 38.83 2.48 -2.86
N SER A 68 39.87 3.06 -2.26
CA SER A 68 39.74 4.16 -1.30
C SER A 68 39.82 5.49 -2.03
N ILE A 69 38.96 6.42 -1.64
CA ILE A 69 38.78 7.75 -2.24
C ILE A 69 38.71 8.77 -1.11
N GLY A 70 39.58 9.77 -1.10
CA GLY A 70 39.55 10.85 -0.10
C GLY A 70 38.31 11.72 -0.23
N ARG A 71 37.95 12.45 0.83
CA ARG A 71 36.79 13.36 0.83
C ARG A 71 36.94 14.40 -0.30
N GLY A 72 35.92 14.52 -1.15
CA GLY A 72 35.91 15.43 -2.30
C GLY A 72 36.79 14.99 -3.47
N GLU A 73 37.51 13.88 -3.35
CA GLU A 73 38.33 13.33 -4.45
C GLU A 73 37.48 12.48 -5.39
N THR A 74 37.88 12.45 -6.66
CA THR A 74 37.30 11.56 -7.66
C THR A 74 38.33 10.53 -8.08
N ARG A 75 37.90 9.27 -8.21
CA ARG A 75 38.70 8.19 -8.76
C ARG A 75 38.01 7.54 -9.95
N LYS A 76 38.72 7.45 -11.07
CA LYS A 76 38.29 6.74 -12.28
C LYS A 76 38.73 5.28 -12.18
N VAL A 77 37.80 4.35 -12.37
CA VAL A 77 38.03 2.90 -12.39
C VAL A 77 37.75 2.39 -13.80
N ILE A 78 38.73 1.72 -14.40
CA ILE A 78 38.60 1.10 -15.73
C ILE A 78 38.10 -0.34 -15.55
N LEU A 79 37.04 -0.70 -16.27
CA LEU A 79 36.38 -1.98 -16.14
C LEU A 79 36.80 -2.94 -17.27
N PRO A 80 36.65 -4.27 -17.08
CA PRO A 80 36.98 -5.25 -18.12
C PRO A 80 36.23 -4.99 -19.42
N GLN A 81 36.90 -5.09 -20.57
CA GLN A 81 36.31 -4.83 -21.90
C GLN A 81 35.11 -5.73 -22.19
N ASN A 82 35.15 -6.97 -21.71
CA ASN A 82 34.05 -7.94 -21.86
C ASN A 82 32.85 -7.67 -20.92
N ALA A 83 32.83 -6.56 -20.18
CA ALA A 83 31.62 -6.09 -19.47
C ALA A 83 30.58 -5.49 -20.41
N GLU A 84 30.97 -5.09 -21.63
CA GLU A 84 30.04 -4.72 -22.69
C GLU A 84 29.08 -5.87 -23.01
N ILE A 85 27.81 -5.55 -23.18
CA ILE A 85 26.75 -6.48 -23.53
C ILE A 85 26.60 -6.49 -25.04
N GLU A 86 26.56 -7.69 -25.63
CA GLU A 86 26.35 -7.89 -27.06
C GLU A 86 25.15 -8.83 -27.24
N GLY A 87 24.18 -8.45 -28.09
CA GLY A 87 23.01 -9.27 -28.41
C GLY A 87 21.70 -8.75 -27.80
N ASP A 88 20.62 -9.52 -27.98
CA ASP A 88 19.31 -9.25 -27.39
C ASP A 88 19.00 -10.29 -26.32
N GLY A 89 18.33 -9.88 -25.23
CA GLY A 89 17.88 -10.77 -24.17
C GLY A 89 18.47 -10.44 -22.80
N THR A 90 18.61 -11.47 -21.96
CA THR A 90 18.98 -11.32 -20.55
C THR A 90 20.44 -11.69 -20.32
N PHE A 91 21.15 -10.86 -19.55
CA PHE A 91 22.57 -11.01 -19.23
C PHE A 91 22.82 -10.79 -17.73
N ARG A 92 23.96 -11.27 -17.25
CA ARG A 92 24.40 -11.17 -15.84
C ARG A 92 25.59 -10.21 -15.64
N LYS A 93 25.79 -9.29 -16.58
CA LYS A 93 26.91 -8.32 -16.61
C LYS A 93 26.59 -6.99 -15.91
N THR A 94 25.71 -7.00 -14.91
CA THR A 94 25.43 -5.82 -14.09
C THR A 94 26.68 -5.39 -13.33
N VAL A 95 26.98 -4.10 -13.41
CA VAL A 95 28.02 -3.44 -12.61
C VAL A 95 27.37 -2.94 -11.34
N TYR A 96 27.70 -3.57 -10.21
CA TYR A 96 27.22 -3.17 -8.89
C TYR A 96 28.32 -2.41 -8.16
N ILE A 97 28.00 -1.22 -7.66
CA ILE A 97 28.93 -0.34 -6.95
C ILE A 97 28.34 -0.11 -5.57
N SER A 98 29.12 -0.39 -4.52
CA SER A 98 28.72 -0.21 -3.12
C SER A 98 29.78 0.58 -2.36
N SER A 99 29.37 1.40 -1.39
CA SER A 99 30.25 2.29 -0.65
C SER A 99 29.87 2.38 0.82
N ASN A 100 30.87 2.54 1.69
CA ASN A 100 30.64 2.80 3.11
C ASN A 100 30.26 4.26 3.42
N ALA A 101 30.45 5.18 2.47
CA ALA A 101 30.15 6.60 2.58
C ALA A 101 29.44 7.11 1.33
N ASP A 102 28.85 8.30 1.42
CA ASP A 102 28.09 8.90 0.34
C ASP A 102 29.01 9.26 -0.84
N ILE A 103 28.69 8.71 -2.01
CA ILE A 103 29.42 8.90 -3.26
C ILE A 103 28.47 9.33 -4.37
N THR A 104 29.06 9.80 -5.45
CA THR A 104 28.38 9.98 -6.73
C THR A 104 29.14 9.25 -7.82
N VAL A 105 28.44 8.84 -8.89
CA VAL A 105 29.03 8.02 -9.96
C VAL A 105 28.63 8.54 -11.33
N ALA A 106 29.62 8.71 -12.21
CA ALA A 106 29.40 8.90 -13.65
C ALA A 106 30.02 7.72 -14.40
N SER A 107 29.35 7.20 -15.42
CA SER A 107 29.84 6.10 -16.26
C SER A 107 30.18 6.60 -17.66
N ALA A 108 31.16 5.94 -18.30
CA ALA A 108 31.60 6.23 -19.66
C ALA A 108 31.73 4.92 -20.47
N ASN A 109 31.02 4.84 -21.59
CA ASN A 109 31.07 3.70 -22.52
C ASN A 109 31.82 4.12 -23.79
N LEU A 110 33.16 4.14 -23.73
CA LEU A 110 34.00 4.66 -24.82
C LEU A 110 34.66 3.55 -25.63
N LYS A 111 34.83 3.81 -26.93
CA LYS A 111 35.61 3.06 -27.92
C LYS A 111 36.39 4.05 -28.78
N GLU A 112 37.22 3.54 -29.68
CA GLU A 112 37.97 4.40 -30.59
C GLU A 112 36.99 5.12 -31.53
N PHE A 113 36.85 6.45 -31.38
CA PHE A 113 35.93 7.31 -32.15
C PHE A 113 34.43 7.15 -31.86
N THR A 114 34.04 6.52 -30.75
CA THR A 114 32.61 6.33 -30.43
C THR A 114 32.36 6.07 -28.95
N GLY A 115 31.37 6.69 -28.33
CA GLY A 115 31.01 6.55 -26.93
C GLY A 115 30.42 7.81 -26.32
N ASP A 116 29.74 7.64 -25.19
CA ASP A 116 29.16 8.74 -24.43
C ASP A 116 29.36 8.54 -22.93
N THR A 117 28.80 9.45 -22.14
CA THR A 117 28.86 9.43 -20.68
C THR A 117 27.50 9.71 -20.06
N THR A 118 27.26 9.20 -18.86
CA THR A 118 26.01 9.44 -18.12
C THR A 118 26.26 9.49 -16.62
N VAL A 119 25.52 10.33 -15.91
CA VAL A 119 25.46 10.33 -14.44
C VAL A 119 24.50 9.24 -13.97
N LEU A 120 24.94 8.44 -12.99
CA LEU A 120 24.12 7.37 -12.42
C LEU A 120 23.34 7.86 -11.20
N LEU A 121 22.08 7.46 -11.12
CA LEU A 121 21.22 7.56 -9.96
C LEU A 121 21.51 6.42 -8.97
N PRO A 122 21.54 6.70 -7.65
CA PRO A 122 21.70 5.66 -6.66
C PRO A 122 20.45 4.77 -6.56
N VAL A 123 20.61 3.54 -6.08
CA VAL A 123 19.54 2.51 -6.04
C VAL A 123 18.28 2.98 -5.31
N ASN A 124 18.42 3.83 -4.29
CA ASN A 124 17.31 4.42 -3.53
C ASN A 124 16.54 5.52 -4.28
N GLU A 125 17.06 6.04 -5.39
CA GLU A 125 16.41 7.03 -6.27
C GLU A 125 15.87 6.42 -7.56
N LEU A 126 16.11 5.12 -7.81
CA LEU A 126 15.53 4.41 -8.93
C LEU A 126 14.01 4.27 -8.76
N GLY A 127 13.29 4.32 -9.88
CA GLY A 127 11.83 4.21 -9.89
C GLY A 127 11.32 2.91 -10.49
N LYS A 128 9.99 2.84 -10.57
CA LYS A 128 9.26 1.68 -11.10
C LYS A 128 8.60 1.97 -12.45
N ARG A 129 8.52 3.25 -12.84
CA ARG A 129 7.95 3.71 -14.11
C ARG A 129 8.97 4.50 -14.90
N TYR A 130 9.13 4.16 -16.17
CA TYR A 130 9.95 4.91 -17.12
C TYR A 130 9.22 5.11 -18.44
N VAL A 131 9.47 6.24 -19.10
CA VAL A 131 9.14 6.43 -20.52
C VAL A 131 10.45 6.51 -21.30
N VAL A 132 10.55 5.75 -22.39
CA VAL A 132 11.79 5.62 -23.17
C VAL A 132 11.90 6.73 -24.21
N PHE A 133 13.12 7.21 -24.42
CA PHE A 133 13.47 8.06 -25.56
C PHE A 133 14.70 7.51 -26.26
N THR A 134 14.58 7.28 -27.57
CA THR A 134 15.70 6.98 -28.47
C THR A 134 15.49 7.77 -29.75
N PRO A 135 16.26 8.83 -30.02
CA PRO A 135 16.03 9.67 -31.20
C PRO A 135 16.04 8.83 -32.49
N ASN A 136 15.23 9.23 -33.46
CA ASN A 136 15.16 8.53 -34.75
C ASN A 136 16.32 8.93 -35.68
N THR A 137 17.54 8.69 -35.21
CA THR A 137 18.82 8.93 -35.88
C THR A 137 19.58 7.62 -36.04
N GLY A 138 20.71 7.64 -36.75
CA GLY A 138 21.57 6.46 -36.95
C GLY A 138 21.24 5.66 -38.22
N PRO A 139 22.25 5.17 -38.95
CA PRO A 139 22.04 4.46 -40.20
C PRO A 139 21.70 2.98 -39.95
N SER A 140 20.93 2.39 -40.87
CA SER A 140 20.80 0.93 -40.95
C SER A 140 22.17 0.32 -41.30
N PRO A 141 22.62 -0.78 -40.67
CA PRO A 141 21.84 -1.74 -39.88
C PRO A 141 21.81 -1.50 -38.35
N TYR A 142 22.45 -0.46 -37.83
CA TYR A 142 22.66 -0.26 -36.39
C TYR A 142 21.37 0.03 -35.62
N LYS A 143 21.37 -0.38 -34.35
CA LYS A 143 20.16 -0.41 -33.51
C LYS A 143 20.10 0.71 -32.49
N LYS A 144 18.87 1.06 -32.13
CA LYS A 144 18.48 1.81 -30.94
C LYS A 144 18.32 0.78 -29.82
N GLU A 145 18.75 1.11 -28.62
CA GLU A 145 18.88 0.15 -27.53
C GLU A 145 18.23 0.66 -26.24
N ILE A 146 17.67 -0.27 -25.47
CA ILE A 146 17.32 -0.07 -24.06
C ILE A 146 17.89 -1.20 -23.21
N ALA A 147 18.49 -0.84 -22.07
CA ALA A 147 18.90 -1.80 -21.06
C ALA A 147 18.11 -1.57 -19.77
N ILE A 148 17.47 -2.62 -19.25
CA ILE A 148 16.74 -2.61 -17.98
C ILE A 148 17.54 -3.43 -16.97
N ILE A 149 18.09 -2.77 -15.96
CA ILE A 149 18.98 -3.37 -14.96
C ILE A 149 18.20 -3.58 -13.66
N ASN A 150 18.12 -4.84 -13.23
CA ASN A 150 17.39 -5.22 -12.04
C ASN A 150 18.22 -5.07 -10.75
N GLY A 151 17.54 -4.78 -9.64
CA GLY A 151 18.13 -4.69 -8.30
C GLY A 151 18.39 -6.05 -7.65
N ASN A 152 18.41 -6.09 -6.31
CA ASN A 152 18.78 -7.26 -5.52
C ASN A 152 17.69 -8.34 -5.37
N SER A 153 16.51 -8.13 -5.97
CA SER A 153 15.33 -8.97 -5.80
C SER A 153 14.80 -9.44 -7.15
N GLN A 154 14.19 -10.62 -7.21
CA GLN A 154 13.51 -11.07 -8.42
C GLN A 154 12.38 -10.09 -8.78
N ASN A 155 12.31 -9.69 -10.05
CA ASN A 155 11.44 -8.62 -10.49
C ASN A 155 10.72 -8.99 -11.78
N THR A 156 9.47 -8.56 -11.89
CA THR A 156 8.66 -8.68 -13.10
C THR A 156 8.53 -7.30 -13.70
N ILE A 157 8.90 -7.18 -14.98
CA ILE A 157 8.90 -5.92 -15.73
C ILE A 157 7.96 -6.06 -16.92
N SER A 158 7.03 -5.13 -17.03
CA SER A 158 6.12 -4.99 -18.18
C SER A 158 6.60 -3.85 -19.06
N ILE A 159 6.72 -4.14 -20.36
CA ILE A 159 7.23 -3.24 -21.37
C ILE A 159 6.11 -3.00 -22.39
N LEU A 160 5.46 -1.85 -22.32
CA LEU A 160 4.42 -1.42 -23.24
C LEU A 160 5.06 -0.70 -24.44
N SER A 161 4.78 -1.17 -25.65
CA SER A 161 5.26 -0.55 -26.89
C SER A 161 4.54 0.78 -27.19
N GLY A 162 5.29 1.78 -27.68
CA GLY A 162 4.75 3.05 -28.14
C GLY A 162 3.85 2.92 -29.39
N LYS A 163 3.02 3.94 -29.68
CA LYS A 163 2.17 3.97 -30.89
C LYS A 163 3.04 4.00 -32.15
N LYS A 164 2.85 3.00 -33.04
CA LYS A 164 3.54 2.78 -34.34
C LYS A 164 4.97 2.24 -34.25
N ASN A 165 5.13 0.98 -33.87
CA ASN A 165 6.32 0.21 -34.26
C ASN A 165 5.90 -1.12 -34.92
N LEU A 166 6.77 -1.71 -35.75
CA LEU A 166 6.51 -2.99 -36.41
C LEU A 166 6.19 -4.11 -35.40
N TRP A 167 6.67 -3.98 -34.17
CA TRP A 167 6.48 -4.94 -33.07
C TRP A 167 5.02 -5.06 -32.60
N THR A 168 4.30 -3.92 -32.50
CA THR A 168 2.86 -3.90 -32.16
C THR A 168 1.96 -4.64 -33.16
N LEU A 169 2.42 -4.83 -34.40
CA LEU A 169 1.67 -5.56 -35.44
C LEU A 169 1.76 -7.08 -35.28
N PHE A 170 2.82 -7.61 -34.66
CA PHE A 170 3.10 -9.05 -34.62
C PHE A 170 2.99 -9.69 -33.23
N PHE A 171 3.25 -8.97 -32.13
CA PHE A 171 3.42 -9.59 -30.80
C PHE A 171 2.55 -9.01 -29.67
N GLY A 172 1.58 -8.15 -29.99
CA GLY A 172 0.77 -7.45 -28.99
C GLY A 172 1.42 -6.16 -28.49
N ARG A 173 0.72 -5.44 -27.59
CA ARG A 173 1.20 -4.13 -27.08
C ARG A 173 2.16 -4.24 -25.90
N THR A 174 2.03 -5.24 -25.05
CA THR A 174 2.78 -5.36 -23.79
C THR A 174 3.62 -6.64 -23.78
N LYS A 175 4.90 -6.53 -23.42
CA LYS A 175 5.81 -7.65 -23.18
C LYS A 175 6.15 -7.72 -21.70
N THR A 176 5.94 -8.86 -21.07
CA THR A 176 6.37 -9.08 -19.69
C THR A 176 7.64 -9.93 -19.65
N ILE A 177 8.63 -9.51 -18.88
CA ILE A 177 9.87 -10.24 -18.63
C ILE A 177 10.06 -10.41 -17.11
N THR A 178 10.74 -11.49 -16.71
CA THR A 178 11.17 -11.69 -15.33
C THR A 178 12.69 -11.66 -15.29
N LEU A 179 13.25 -10.84 -14.40
CA LEU A 179 14.69 -10.73 -14.17
C LEU A 179 15.04 -11.22 -12.78
N ALA A 180 16.07 -12.05 -12.68
CA ALA A 180 16.66 -12.43 -11.41
C ALA A 180 17.44 -11.24 -10.81
N PRO A 181 17.84 -11.31 -9.52
CA PRO A 181 18.68 -10.30 -8.91
C PRO A 181 19.93 -9.97 -9.74
N TYR A 182 20.16 -8.69 -10.02
CA TYR A 182 21.29 -8.17 -10.79
C TYR A 182 21.39 -8.71 -12.23
N GLU A 183 20.27 -9.12 -12.83
CA GLU A 183 20.19 -9.36 -14.28
C GLU A 183 19.85 -8.07 -15.03
N VAL A 184 20.34 -7.97 -16.26
CA VAL A 184 20.08 -6.88 -17.20
C VAL A 184 19.43 -7.44 -18.45
N TYR A 185 18.35 -6.81 -18.90
CA TYR A 185 17.69 -7.12 -20.15
C TYR A 185 17.99 -6.05 -21.19
N LEU A 186 18.62 -6.45 -22.29
CA LEU A 186 18.93 -5.59 -23.44
C LEU A 186 17.96 -5.87 -24.58
N GLN A 187 17.30 -4.83 -25.07
CA GLN A 187 16.44 -4.89 -26.24
C GLN A 187 16.88 -3.86 -27.27
N ARG A 188 16.99 -4.30 -28.52
CA ARG A 188 17.47 -3.47 -29.62
C ARG A 188 16.47 -3.45 -30.78
N SER A 189 16.44 -2.36 -31.51
CA SER A 189 15.50 -2.13 -32.63
C SER A 189 16.09 -1.25 -33.71
N ALA A 190 15.73 -1.54 -34.98
CA ALA A 190 16.07 -0.65 -36.09
C ALA A 190 15.26 0.65 -36.04
N ASP A 191 14.01 0.55 -35.59
CA ASP A 191 13.10 1.67 -35.37
C ASP A 191 13.32 2.29 -33.99
N THR A 192 12.93 3.56 -33.83
CA THR A 192 12.90 4.22 -32.52
C THR A 192 12.07 3.44 -31.50
N LEU A 193 12.61 3.35 -30.29
CA LEU A 193 11.96 2.83 -29.08
C LEU A 193 11.28 3.96 -28.28
N THR A 194 11.24 5.18 -28.82
CA THR A 194 10.62 6.33 -28.14
C THR A 194 9.15 6.06 -27.84
N GLY A 195 8.75 6.40 -26.62
CA GLY A 195 7.37 6.26 -26.16
C GLY A 195 7.03 4.89 -25.58
N MET A 196 7.98 3.94 -25.57
CA MET A 196 7.81 2.72 -24.77
C MET A 196 7.69 3.08 -23.29
N GLN A 197 6.80 2.39 -22.59
CA GLN A 197 6.64 2.54 -21.14
C GLN A 197 7.09 1.27 -20.46
N ILE A 198 7.90 1.43 -19.41
CA ILE A 198 8.42 0.34 -18.61
C ILE A 198 7.80 0.48 -17.23
N THR A 199 7.15 -0.58 -16.75
CA THR A 199 6.63 -0.69 -15.39
C THR A 199 7.22 -1.92 -14.69
N SER A 200 7.56 -1.82 -13.41
CA SER A 200 8.16 -2.94 -12.66
C SER A 200 7.63 -3.04 -11.23
N LYS A 201 7.70 -4.25 -10.64
CA LYS A 201 7.29 -4.48 -9.24
C LYS A 201 8.24 -3.80 -8.25
N PHE A 202 9.55 -3.91 -8.49
CA PHE A 202 10.61 -3.28 -7.71
C PHE A 202 11.40 -2.28 -8.56
N PRO A 203 12.08 -1.29 -7.95
CA PRO A 203 12.87 -0.32 -8.70
C PRO A 203 13.92 -0.95 -9.63
N VAL A 204 14.09 -0.37 -10.82
CA VAL A 204 15.09 -0.78 -11.82
C VAL A 204 15.82 0.45 -12.35
N ALA A 205 17.03 0.29 -12.87
CA ALA A 205 17.67 1.32 -13.68
C ALA A 205 17.38 1.09 -15.17
N VAL A 206 17.21 2.15 -15.95
CA VAL A 206 16.96 2.06 -17.39
C VAL A 206 17.96 2.93 -18.13
N LEU A 207 18.72 2.33 -19.04
CA LEU A 207 19.58 3.03 -20.00
C LEU A 207 18.89 3.03 -21.36
N ALA A 208 19.00 4.11 -22.12
CA ALA A 208 18.52 4.19 -23.49
C ALA A 208 19.52 4.91 -24.38
N GLY A 209 19.66 4.47 -25.62
CA GLY A 209 20.68 4.98 -26.54
C GLY A 209 20.71 4.28 -27.88
N HIS A 210 21.89 4.29 -28.52
CA HIS A 210 22.13 3.74 -29.85
C HIS A 210 23.45 3.00 -29.90
N GLU A 211 23.50 1.88 -30.62
CA GLU A 211 24.77 1.29 -31.06
C GLU A 211 25.60 2.31 -31.86
N CYS A 212 24.89 3.07 -32.69
CA CYS A 212 25.42 4.08 -33.60
C CYS A 212 24.34 5.10 -33.94
N SER A 213 24.54 6.35 -33.52
CA SER A 213 23.88 7.51 -34.08
C SER A 213 24.78 8.14 -35.16
N MET A 214 24.17 8.82 -36.12
CA MET A 214 24.90 9.63 -37.11
C MET A 214 24.02 10.82 -37.52
N ILE A 215 24.22 11.99 -36.90
CA ILE A 215 23.55 13.24 -37.27
C ILE A 215 24.43 14.05 -38.23
N VAL A 216 25.70 14.18 -37.85
CA VAL A 216 26.76 14.80 -38.64
C VAL A 216 27.99 13.90 -38.56
N GLY A 217 28.84 13.88 -39.58
CA GLY A 217 30.14 13.20 -39.45
C GLY A 217 30.05 11.68 -39.49
N THR A 218 30.48 11.01 -38.43
CA THR A 218 30.66 9.55 -38.35
C THR A 218 29.74 8.89 -37.31
N CYS A 219 29.93 7.60 -37.09
CA CYS A 219 29.11 6.80 -36.19
C CYS A 219 29.48 7.05 -34.73
N GLU A 220 28.51 7.38 -33.89
CA GLU A 220 28.71 7.77 -32.50
C GLU A 220 27.73 7.04 -31.57
N HIS A 221 28.25 6.33 -30.56
CA HIS A 221 27.43 5.65 -29.54
C HIS A 221 26.97 6.67 -28.52
N ILE A 222 25.67 6.97 -28.52
CA ILE A 222 25.02 7.85 -27.55
C ILE A 222 24.20 7.04 -26.57
N PHE A 223 24.23 7.38 -25.28
CA PHE A 223 23.35 6.76 -24.29
C PHE A 223 23.21 7.61 -23.02
N GLU A 224 22.12 7.38 -22.30
CA GLU A 224 21.84 8.08 -21.06
C GLU A 224 21.07 7.16 -20.10
N GLN A 225 21.31 7.29 -18.79
CA GLN A 225 20.44 6.71 -17.78
C GLN A 225 19.17 7.56 -17.66
N LEU A 226 18.03 6.95 -17.94
CA LEU A 226 16.74 7.64 -17.89
C LEU A 226 16.34 7.92 -16.45
N VAL A 227 15.71 9.07 -16.24
CA VAL A 227 15.12 9.47 -14.95
C VAL A 227 13.73 8.83 -14.81
N PRO A 228 13.40 8.22 -13.66
CA PRO A 228 12.09 7.62 -13.44
C PRO A 228 10.98 8.68 -13.45
N VAL A 229 9.76 8.27 -13.85
CA VAL A 229 8.61 9.18 -14.00
C VAL A 229 8.28 9.91 -12.69
N GLU A 230 8.50 9.25 -11.56
CA GLU A 230 8.31 9.80 -10.22
C GLU A 230 9.23 11.01 -9.94
N SER A 231 10.42 11.04 -10.55
CA SER A 231 11.44 12.09 -10.37
C SER A 231 11.46 13.14 -11.48
N LEU A 232 10.61 13.00 -12.49
CA LEU A 232 10.43 14.03 -13.53
C LEU A 232 9.78 15.30 -12.98
N SER A 233 9.91 16.41 -13.72
CA SER A 233 9.38 17.72 -13.32
C SER A 233 8.45 18.31 -14.39
N ASN A 234 7.88 19.47 -14.08
CA ASN A 234 6.95 20.19 -14.95
C ASN A 234 7.57 21.46 -15.54
N GLU A 235 8.79 21.83 -15.15
CA GLU A 235 9.45 23.06 -15.60
C GLU A 235 10.94 22.84 -15.91
N TYR A 236 11.34 23.20 -17.13
CA TYR A 236 12.71 23.04 -17.63
C TYR A 236 13.20 24.32 -18.30
N LEU A 237 14.46 24.66 -18.05
CA LEU A 237 15.19 25.72 -18.74
C LEU A 237 16.19 25.07 -19.69
N ILE A 238 16.07 25.39 -20.98
CA ILE A 238 16.84 24.75 -22.04
C ILE A 238 17.81 25.79 -22.63
N PRO A 239 19.11 25.72 -22.32
CA PRO A 239 20.10 26.62 -22.93
C PRO A 239 20.33 26.25 -24.40
N ALA A 240 20.75 27.22 -25.21
CA ALA A 240 21.38 26.94 -26.49
C ALA A 240 22.85 26.59 -26.21
N MET A 241 23.16 25.29 -26.01
CA MET A 241 24.46 24.86 -25.50
C MET A 241 25.62 25.28 -26.40
N HIS A 242 25.40 25.30 -27.73
CA HIS A 242 26.38 25.72 -28.74
C HIS A 242 26.21 27.19 -29.18
N GLN A 243 27.31 27.83 -29.58
CA GLN A 243 27.29 29.15 -30.23
C GLN A 243 27.50 29.07 -31.76
N SER A 244 27.53 27.86 -32.33
CA SER A 244 28.01 27.53 -33.69
C SER A 244 26.90 26.96 -34.59
N SER A 245 27.28 26.40 -35.75
CA SER A 245 26.44 25.73 -36.75
C SER A 245 25.86 24.36 -36.32
N SER A 246 25.81 24.04 -35.02
CA SER A 246 25.25 22.78 -34.53
C SER A 246 23.73 22.74 -34.67
N GLN A 247 23.20 21.55 -34.94
CA GLN A 247 21.77 21.25 -34.88
C GLN A 247 21.43 20.71 -33.49
N ASP A 248 20.78 21.52 -32.66
CA ASP A 248 20.45 21.16 -31.29
C ASP A 248 18.93 21.12 -31.08
N LYS A 249 18.45 20.02 -30.51
CA LYS A 249 17.02 19.80 -30.25
C LYS A 249 16.79 19.31 -28.83
N ALA A 250 15.79 19.90 -28.18
CA ALA A 250 15.23 19.36 -26.94
C ALA A 250 13.95 18.56 -27.25
N TYR A 251 13.85 17.36 -26.73
CA TYR A 251 12.72 16.46 -26.94
C TYR A 251 11.92 16.32 -25.66
N VAL A 252 10.65 16.72 -25.71
CA VAL A 252 9.70 16.59 -24.60
C VAL A 252 8.93 15.30 -24.79
N VAL A 253 9.03 14.38 -23.83
CA VAL A 253 8.34 13.09 -23.87
C VAL A 253 7.31 13.04 -22.75
N ALA A 254 6.05 12.80 -23.11
CA ALA A 254 4.95 12.72 -22.17
C ALA A 254 4.82 11.29 -21.60
N PRO A 255 4.95 11.08 -20.28
CA PRO A 255 4.68 9.79 -19.66
C PRO A 255 3.19 9.45 -19.59
N ASP A 256 2.33 10.48 -19.52
CA ASP A 256 0.90 10.34 -19.26
C ASP A 256 0.05 11.02 -20.35
N ASP A 257 -1.18 10.54 -20.54
CA ASP A 257 -2.13 11.08 -21.50
C ASP A 257 -2.56 12.51 -21.16
N ASN A 258 -2.99 13.28 -22.16
CA ASN A 258 -3.50 14.65 -21.99
C ASN A 258 -2.48 15.59 -21.29
N THR A 259 -1.20 15.44 -21.63
CA THR A 259 -0.12 16.30 -21.16
C THR A 259 -0.04 17.55 -22.03
N VAL A 260 -0.37 18.70 -21.45
CA VAL A 260 -0.32 20.00 -22.10
C VAL A 260 1.03 20.64 -21.82
N VAL A 261 1.83 20.80 -22.86
CA VAL A 261 3.17 21.40 -22.82
C VAL A 261 3.11 22.81 -23.41
N SER A 262 3.57 23.80 -22.66
CA SER A 262 3.74 25.19 -23.06
C SER A 262 5.22 25.49 -23.27
N ILE A 263 5.57 25.93 -24.48
CA ILE A 263 6.95 26.16 -24.90
C ILE A 263 7.15 27.66 -25.14
N PHE A 264 8.15 28.23 -24.50
CA PHE A 264 8.47 29.66 -24.54
C PHE A 264 9.87 29.82 -25.17
N THR A 265 9.94 30.31 -26.41
CA THR A 265 11.19 30.61 -27.13
C THR A 265 11.46 32.11 -27.28
N ARG A 266 10.47 32.94 -26.92
CA ARG A 266 10.53 34.40 -26.89
C ARG A 266 9.93 34.87 -25.56
N HIS A 267 9.39 36.09 -25.49
CA HIS A 267 8.75 36.63 -24.28
C HIS A 267 7.74 35.67 -23.62
N SER A 268 7.73 35.62 -22.28
CA SER A 268 6.87 34.74 -21.45
C SER A 268 5.38 34.77 -21.77
N TYR A 269 4.86 35.86 -22.35
CA TYR A 269 3.44 35.97 -22.71
C TYR A 269 3.05 35.11 -23.92
N TYR A 270 4.00 34.79 -24.81
CA TYR A 270 3.74 34.07 -26.06
C TYR A 270 4.30 32.65 -25.94
N SER A 271 3.42 31.68 -25.69
CA SER A 271 3.78 30.25 -25.68
C SER A 271 3.13 29.49 -26.82
N THR A 272 3.87 28.52 -27.34
CA THR A 272 3.31 27.49 -28.21
C THR A 272 2.83 26.35 -27.34
N LYS A 273 1.53 26.04 -27.37
CA LYS A 273 0.96 24.90 -26.64
C LYS A 273 0.89 23.65 -27.52
N ARG A 274 1.16 22.50 -26.91
CA ARG A 274 1.03 21.17 -27.51
C ARG A 274 0.31 20.26 -26.52
N ASN A 275 -0.59 19.44 -27.02
CA ASN A 275 -1.21 18.37 -26.24
C ASN A 275 -0.56 17.06 -26.68
N LEU A 276 -0.04 16.30 -25.73
CA LEU A 276 0.67 15.04 -25.94
C LEU A 276 -0.02 13.94 -25.15
N ASN A 277 -0.19 12.79 -25.77
CA ASN A 277 -0.61 11.56 -25.11
C ASN A 277 0.60 10.81 -24.55
N ALA A 278 0.35 9.79 -23.73
CA ALA A 278 1.38 8.96 -23.14
C ALA A 278 2.26 8.32 -24.24
N GLY A 279 3.56 8.47 -24.09
CA GLY A 279 4.59 8.04 -25.04
C GLY A 279 4.80 8.96 -26.25
N GLU A 280 4.01 10.02 -26.42
CA GLU A 280 4.22 10.98 -27.52
C GLU A 280 5.38 11.94 -27.21
N VAL A 281 6.08 12.34 -28.27
CA VAL A 281 7.27 13.20 -28.21
C VAL A 281 7.08 14.46 -29.04
N TYR A 282 7.58 15.59 -28.55
CA TYR A 282 7.64 16.85 -29.28
C TYR A 282 9.05 17.42 -29.29
N ALA A 283 9.56 17.77 -30.47
CA ALA A 283 10.89 18.35 -30.64
C ALA A 283 10.84 19.89 -30.64
N VAL A 284 11.76 20.51 -29.90
CA VAL A 284 11.96 21.97 -29.81
C VAL A 284 13.36 22.28 -30.34
N ASP A 285 13.44 23.09 -31.40
CA ASP A 285 14.72 23.58 -31.92
C ASP A 285 15.32 24.62 -30.98
N VAL A 286 16.54 24.36 -30.52
CA VAL A 286 17.29 25.19 -29.57
C VAL A 286 18.70 25.50 -30.07
N SER A 287 18.94 25.34 -31.37
CA SER A 287 20.24 25.54 -32.02
C SER A 287 20.80 26.94 -31.81
N ASN A 288 19.93 27.96 -31.82
CA ASN A 288 20.33 29.37 -31.68
C ASN A 288 19.63 30.11 -30.54
N ASN A 289 18.56 29.53 -29.98
CA ASN A 289 17.71 30.21 -29.00
C ASN A 289 17.44 29.30 -27.81
N ALA A 290 17.65 29.83 -26.61
CA ALA A 290 17.25 29.16 -25.39
C ALA A 290 15.71 29.12 -25.28
N ALA A 291 15.20 28.06 -24.67
CA ALA A 291 13.77 27.84 -24.50
C ALA A 291 13.45 27.56 -23.03
N MET A 292 12.19 27.74 -22.68
CA MET A 292 11.63 27.32 -21.40
C MET A 292 10.40 26.46 -21.66
N ILE A 293 10.23 25.41 -20.86
CA ILE A 293 9.10 24.49 -20.96
C ILE A 293 8.34 24.49 -19.65
N ARG A 294 7.01 24.55 -19.73
CA ARG A 294 6.09 24.30 -18.62
C ARG A 294 5.02 23.30 -19.02
N SER A 295 4.68 22.37 -18.16
CA SER A 295 3.62 21.39 -18.41
C SER A 295 2.66 21.25 -17.23
N ASN A 296 1.43 20.79 -17.51
CA ASN A 296 0.45 20.46 -16.45
C ASN A 296 0.75 19.13 -15.75
N LYS A 297 1.54 18.26 -16.38
CA LYS A 297 1.99 16.95 -15.86
C LYS A 297 3.50 16.83 -16.02
N LYS A 298 4.11 15.90 -15.28
CA LYS A 298 5.56 15.64 -15.34
C LYS A 298 5.96 15.17 -16.73
N VAL A 299 7.06 15.70 -17.26
CA VAL A 299 7.59 15.36 -18.59
C VAL A 299 9.07 15.07 -18.52
N MET A 300 9.55 14.19 -19.39
CA MET A 300 10.98 14.00 -19.59
C MET A 300 11.44 14.96 -20.68
N VAL A 301 12.59 15.63 -20.47
CA VAL A 301 13.19 16.50 -21.48
C VAL A 301 14.62 16.06 -21.74
N MET A 302 14.86 15.59 -22.96
CA MET A 302 16.17 15.12 -23.43
C MET A 302 16.79 16.14 -24.38
N TYR A 303 18.10 16.33 -24.33
CA TYR A 303 18.84 17.22 -25.23
C TYR A 303 19.72 16.40 -26.18
N LEU A 304 19.50 16.55 -27.48
CA LEU A 304 20.31 15.93 -28.53
C LEU A 304 21.00 17.03 -29.33
N SER A 305 22.32 16.93 -29.46
CA SER A 305 23.12 17.86 -30.24
C SER A 305 23.92 17.14 -31.29
N SER A 306 24.06 17.75 -32.47
CA SER A 306 25.04 17.32 -33.47
C SER A 306 26.50 17.59 -33.07
N ASN A 307 26.76 18.47 -32.11
CA ASN A 307 28.10 18.80 -31.59
C ASN A 307 29.14 19.20 -32.66
N TYR A 308 28.69 19.75 -33.79
CA TYR A 308 29.54 20.04 -34.95
C TYR A 308 30.72 20.99 -34.58
N PRO A 309 31.97 20.69 -35.00
CA PRO A 309 32.39 19.69 -36.00
C PRO A 309 32.72 18.30 -35.45
N ASN A 310 32.47 18.05 -34.16
CA ASN A 310 32.59 16.73 -33.56
C ASN A 310 31.29 15.93 -33.79
N ASP A 311 31.25 14.71 -33.26
CA ASP A 311 30.08 13.83 -33.38
C ASP A 311 29.12 14.06 -32.19
N GLU A 312 27.86 13.66 -32.37
CA GLU A 312 26.75 13.97 -31.46
C GLU A 312 26.88 13.50 -30.00
N PHE A 313 26.01 14.04 -29.15
CA PHE A 313 25.78 13.53 -27.79
C PHE A 313 24.32 13.61 -27.39
N LEU A 314 23.93 12.80 -26.40
CA LEU A 314 22.60 12.81 -25.78
C LEU A 314 22.74 13.05 -24.28
N THR A 315 21.95 13.97 -23.71
CA THR A 315 21.94 14.17 -22.26
C THR A 315 20.53 14.45 -21.72
N ASN A 316 20.28 14.05 -20.48
CA ASN A 316 19.13 14.53 -19.69
C ASN A 316 19.22 16.04 -19.47
N LEU A 317 18.08 16.75 -19.43
CA LEU A 317 18.04 18.11 -18.88
C LEU A 317 17.66 18.11 -17.41
N ILE A 318 18.39 18.91 -16.63
CA ILE A 318 18.15 19.15 -15.22
C ILE A 318 16.95 20.13 -15.09
N PRO A 319 15.84 19.74 -14.44
CA PRO A 319 14.72 20.64 -14.24
C PRO A 319 15.04 21.74 -13.21
N THR A 320 14.22 22.79 -13.18
CA THR A 320 14.43 23.92 -12.25
C THR A 320 14.33 23.51 -10.78
N SER A 321 13.60 22.43 -10.47
CA SER A 321 13.45 21.85 -9.14
C SER A 321 14.70 21.15 -8.60
N GLU A 322 15.67 20.82 -9.46
CA GLU A 322 16.89 20.06 -9.14
C GLU A 322 18.17 20.92 -9.24
N MET A 323 18.02 22.23 -9.37
CA MET A 323 19.17 23.14 -9.41
C MET A 323 19.89 23.16 -8.06
N SER A 324 21.23 23.20 -8.10
CA SER A 324 22.09 23.22 -6.92
C SER A 324 23.14 24.32 -7.03
N LYS A 325 23.79 24.65 -5.92
CA LYS A 325 24.83 25.70 -5.83
C LYS A 325 26.23 25.22 -6.20
N SER A 326 26.43 23.90 -6.25
CA SER A 326 27.73 23.29 -6.54
C SER A 326 27.55 22.03 -7.36
N TRP A 327 28.36 21.90 -8.41
CA TRP A 327 28.33 20.80 -9.36
C TRP A 327 29.74 20.37 -9.70
N THR A 328 29.97 19.07 -9.81
CA THR A 328 31.18 18.49 -10.37
C THR A 328 30.87 17.93 -11.75
N ILE A 329 31.65 18.31 -12.74
CA ILE A 329 31.59 17.77 -14.09
C ILE A 329 32.82 16.88 -14.34
N HIS A 330 32.66 15.91 -15.23
CA HIS A 330 33.69 14.94 -15.59
C HIS A 330 34.09 15.05 -17.07
N PRO A 331 34.89 16.06 -17.46
CA PRO A 331 35.45 16.13 -18.80
C PRO A 331 36.24 14.87 -19.18
N GLN A 332 36.09 14.42 -20.43
CA GLN A 332 36.79 13.23 -20.92
C GLN A 332 38.23 13.56 -21.33
N ASP A 333 39.16 12.69 -20.94
CA ASP A 333 40.58 12.87 -21.23
C ASP A 333 40.84 12.98 -22.74
N GLY A 334 41.44 14.10 -23.16
CA GLY A 334 41.79 14.34 -24.56
C GLY A 334 40.66 14.89 -25.43
N PHE A 335 39.52 15.26 -24.85
CA PHE A 335 38.43 15.93 -25.55
C PHE A 335 38.48 17.44 -25.31
N ASP A 336 38.26 18.23 -26.36
CA ASP A 336 38.06 19.67 -26.23
C ASP A 336 36.66 19.90 -25.66
N SER A 337 36.60 20.29 -24.39
CA SER A 337 35.39 20.28 -23.59
C SER A 337 34.86 21.69 -23.36
N THR A 338 33.54 21.81 -23.21
CA THR A 338 32.83 23.06 -22.89
C THR A 338 31.86 22.81 -21.75
N VAL A 339 31.86 23.70 -20.76
CA VAL A 339 30.85 23.69 -19.68
C VAL A 339 29.71 24.63 -20.05
N VAL A 340 28.47 24.22 -19.79
CA VAL A 340 27.27 25.04 -19.91
C VAL A 340 26.67 25.21 -18.53
N VAL A 341 26.35 26.46 -18.17
CA VAL A 341 25.73 26.80 -16.88
C VAL A 341 24.43 27.56 -17.15
N VAL A 342 23.35 27.11 -16.51
CA VAL A 342 22.07 27.81 -16.41
C VAL A 342 21.90 28.23 -14.95
N ALA A 343 21.68 29.51 -14.66
CA ALA A 343 21.68 30.04 -13.30
C ALA A 343 20.66 31.17 -13.09
N GLU A 344 20.38 31.52 -11.84
CA GLU A 344 19.60 32.71 -11.51
C GLU A 344 20.42 33.99 -11.76
N ALA A 345 19.87 34.91 -12.55
CA ALA A 345 20.52 36.14 -13.00
C ALA A 345 21.03 37.02 -11.85
N ALA A 346 20.27 37.10 -10.75
CA ALA A 346 20.58 37.94 -9.60
C ALA A 346 21.90 37.58 -8.90
N SER A 347 22.33 36.32 -9.01
CA SER A 347 23.49 35.78 -8.29
C SER A 347 24.51 35.07 -9.20
N ALA A 348 24.30 35.08 -10.52
CA ALA A 348 25.16 34.41 -11.50
C ALA A 348 26.62 34.91 -11.49
N SER A 349 26.87 36.17 -11.08
CA SER A 349 28.22 36.72 -10.93
C SER A 349 29.05 36.05 -9.83
N SER A 350 28.41 35.34 -8.90
CA SER A 350 29.08 34.60 -7.83
C SER A 350 29.63 33.23 -8.25
N ILE A 351 29.29 32.77 -9.46
CA ILE A 351 29.67 31.43 -9.94
C ILE A 351 31.14 31.44 -10.31
N SER A 352 31.88 30.43 -9.82
CA SER A 352 33.31 30.27 -10.03
C SER A 352 33.63 30.12 -11.52
N GLY A 353 34.30 31.12 -12.09
CA GLY A 353 34.68 31.14 -13.49
C GLY A 353 34.25 32.40 -14.22
N SER A 354 34.99 32.77 -15.27
CA SER A 354 34.58 33.87 -16.15
C SER A 354 33.57 33.38 -17.19
N PHE A 355 32.31 33.81 -17.06
CA PHE A 355 31.20 33.48 -17.95
C PHE A 355 30.66 34.72 -18.67
N LYS A 356 30.34 34.57 -19.96
CA LYS A 356 29.60 35.59 -20.73
C LYS A 356 28.10 35.26 -20.71
N TRP A 357 27.40 35.82 -19.73
CA TRP A 357 25.98 35.53 -19.47
C TRP A 357 25.05 36.06 -20.57
N LYS A 358 24.11 35.22 -20.98
CA LYS A 358 22.99 35.53 -21.88
C LYS A 358 21.69 35.33 -21.10
N LYS A 359 20.71 36.23 -21.28
CA LYS A 359 19.39 36.11 -20.62
C LYS A 359 18.53 35.07 -21.32
N PHE A 360 17.67 34.38 -20.56
CA PHE A 360 16.53 33.68 -21.15
C PHE A 360 15.46 34.71 -21.53
N THR A 361 15.18 34.89 -22.82
CA THR A 361 14.14 35.82 -23.29
C THR A 361 12.75 35.47 -22.75
N ALA A 362 12.51 34.19 -22.48
CA ALA A 362 11.27 33.70 -21.88
C ALA A 362 11.15 34.01 -20.38
N ASN A 363 12.26 34.21 -19.67
CA ASN A 363 12.25 34.47 -18.25
C ASN A 363 13.57 35.11 -17.81
N GLU A 364 13.61 36.43 -17.70
CA GLU A 364 14.83 37.17 -17.36
C GLU A 364 15.36 36.88 -15.95
N LYS A 365 14.62 36.15 -15.11
CA LYS A 365 15.11 35.63 -13.84
C LYS A 365 16.32 34.71 -14.04
N PHE A 366 16.43 34.06 -15.20
CA PHE A 366 17.49 33.11 -15.48
C PHE A 366 18.43 33.61 -16.57
N VAL A 367 19.69 33.22 -16.44
CA VAL A 367 20.75 33.42 -17.43
C VAL A 367 21.40 32.09 -17.73
N TRP A 368 22.05 32.02 -18.89
CA TRP A 368 22.90 30.89 -19.24
C TRP A 368 24.19 31.37 -19.89
N ALA A 369 25.22 30.55 -19.81
CA ALA A 369 26.49 30.78 -20.46
C ALA A 369 27.15 29.44 -20.80
N ASN A 370 27.98 29.45 -21.84
CA ASN A 370 28.94 28.38 -22.07
C ASN A 370 30.36 28.94 -21.96
N ARG A 371 31.29 28.10 -21.52
CA ARG A 371 32.71 28.44 -21.35
C ARG A 371 33.57 27.27 -21.84
N PRO A 372 34.44 27.48 -22.83
CA PRO A 372 35.42 26.47 -23.21
C PRO A 372 36.32 26.10 -22.03
N LEU A 373 36.51 24.80 -21.82
CA LEU A 373 37.47 24.23 -20.87
C LEU A 373 38.76 23.79 -21.58
N GLY A 374 38.72 23.59 -22.90
CA GLY A 374 39.87 23.05 -23.63
C GLY A 374 40.07 21.57 -23.30
N LEU A 375 41.34 21.14 -23.31
CA LEU A 375 41.78 19.79 -22.94
C LEU A 375 41.95 19.58 -21.41
N GLN A 376 41.25 20.38 -20.59
CA GLN A 376 41.32 20.24 -19.13
C GLN A 376 40.74 18.89 -18.70
N LYS A 377 41.43 18.25 -17.75
CA LYS A 377 41.02 16.95 -17.18
C LYS A 377 40.08 17.16 -16.00
N GLY A 378 39.08 16.29 -15.88
CA GLY A 378 38.17 16.24 -14.72
C GLY A 378 38.77 15.56 -13.49
N PRO A 379 38.12 15.67 -12.31
CA PRO A 379 36.87 16.40 -12.05
C PRO A 379 37.06 17.93 -12.01
N ILE A 380 36.06 18.68 -12.47
CA ILE A 380 36.04 20.15 -12.33
C ILE A 380 34.79 20.55 -11.56
N THR A 381 34.96 21.32 -10.48
CA THR A 381 33.86 21.84 -9.67
C THR A 381 33.47 23.24 -10.13
N ILE A 382 32.17 23.45 -10.34
CA ILE A 382 31.52 24.74 -10.60
C ILE A 382 30.62 25.04 -9.41
N SER A 383 30.90 26.13 -8.70
CA SER A 383 30.17 26.49 -7.48
C SER A 383 29.93 27.99 -7.36
N GLY A 384 28.88 28.40 -6.66
CA GLY A 384 28.59 29.80 -6.37
C GLY A 384 27.39 29.94 -5.43
N ASN A 385 26.93 31.18 -5.22
CA ASN A 385 25.74 31.44 -4.41
C ASN A 385 24.43 31.29 -5.19
N SER A 386 24.51 31.15 -6.52
CA SER A 386 23.35 30.97 -7.40
C SER A 386 22.92 29.51 -7.49
N LEU A 387 21.61 29.25 -7.49
CA LEU A 387 21.10 27.96 -7.95
C LEU A 387 21.38 27.83 -9.45
N MET A 388 21.99 26.72 -9.84
CA MET A 388 22.36 26.47 -11.21
C MET A 388 22.12 25.02 -11.62
N ALA A 389 22.00 24.80 -12.93
CA ALA A 389 22.18 23.51 -13.59
C ALA A 389 23.46 23.59 -14.42
N VAL A 390 24.30 22.56 -14.34
CA VAL A 390 25.58 22.51 -15.03
C VAL A 390 25.62 21.29 -15.94
N TYR A 391 26.09 21.48 -17.16
CA TYR A 391 26.29 20.44 -18.16
C TYR A 391 27.71 20.52 -18.68
N VAL A 392 28.24 19.41 -19.17
CA VAL A 392 29.51 19.36 -19.89
C VAL A 392 29.31 18.58 -21.18
N PHE A 393 29.85 19.10 -22.27
CA PHE A 393 29.98 18.35 -23.50
C PHE A 393 31.37 18.59 -24.07
N GLY A 394 31.82 17.72 -24.95
CA GLY A 394 33.09 17.91 -25.62
C GLY A 394 33.22 17.03 -26.83
N GLY A 395 34.35 17.16 -27.51
CA GLY A 395 34.61 16.37 -28.68
C GLY A 395 36.06 16.42 -29.14
N LYS A 396 36.37 15.52 -30.06
CA LYS A 396 37.52 15.56 -30.94
C LYS A 396 37.04 15.14 -32.32
N VAL A 397 37.92 15.20 -33.32
CA VAL A 397 37.59 14.79 -34.68
C VAL A 397 36.92 13.41 -34.66
N ARG A 398 35.66 13.35 -35.14
CA ARG A 398 34.85 12.11 -35.23
C ARG A 398 34.55 11.47 -33.87
N HIS A 399 34.38 12.27 -32.82
CA HIS A 399 34.00 11.76 -31.51
C HIS A 399 33.41 12.86 -30.62
N GLY A 400 32.26 12.63 -30.00
CA GLY A 400 31.63 13.50 -29.01
C GLY A 400 31.39 12.81 -27.66
N TYR A 401 30.97 13.60 -26.68
CA TYR A 401 30.27 13.12 -25.49
C TYR A 401 29.52 14.29 -24.84
N GLY A 402 28.52 13.97 -24.04
CA GLY A 402 27.76 14.94 -23.24
C GLY A 402 27.27 14.32 -21.94
N SER A 403 27.12 15.14 -20.91
CA SER A 403 26.52 14.70 -19.65
C SER A 403 26.05 15.89 -18.83
N THR A 404 25.09 15.64 -17.95
CA THR A 404 24.84 16.51 -16.80
C THR A 404 26.05 16.54 -15.88
N GLY A 405 26.20 17.62 -15.12
CA GLY A 405 27.04 17.63 -13.94
C GLY A 405 26.39 16.82 -12.82
N VAL A 406 27.21 16.45 -11.84
CA VAL A 406 26.77 15.83 -10.60
C VAL A 406 26.73 16.90 -9.52
N CYS A 407 25.58 17.17 -8.90
CA CYS A 407 25.58 18.19 -7.84
C CYS A 407 26.27 17.68 -6.58
N ASN A 408 27.03 18.58 -5.94
CA ASN A 408 27.77 18.29 -4.73
C ASN A 408 26.98 18.73 -3.51
N THR A 409 26.87 17.86 -2.52
CA THR A 409 26.44 18.27 -1.17
C THR A 409 27.60 18.89 -0.38
N GLY A 410 28.85 18.73 -0.87
CA GLY A 410 30.09 19.04 -0.14
C GLY A 410 30.58 20.50 -0.17
N PHE A 411 29.96 21.42 -0.92
CA PHE A 411 30.44 22.83 -1.04
C PHE A 411 29.34 23.89 -0.95
N THR A 412 28.30 23.65 -0.16
CA THR A 412 27.47 24.75 0.34
C THR A 412 28.07 25.27 1.65
N GLN A 413 29.08 26.15 1.53
CA GLN A 413 29.21 27.23 2.52
C GLN A 413 28.23 28.37 2.14
N THR A 414 26.94 28.11 2.33
CA THR A 414 26.16 29.09 3.09
C THR A 414 26.67 29.01 4.55
N PRO A 415 26.45 30.00 5.44
CA PRO A 415 26.74 29.76 6.86
C PRO A 415 26.17 28.38 7.17
N VAL A 416 26.91 27.54 7.91
CA VAL A 416 26.33 26.32 8.51
C VAL A 416 24.89 26.71 8.79
N PRO A 417 23.86 26.10 8.14
CA PRO A 417 22.52 26.29 8.65
C PRO A 417 22.73 25.75 10.04
N VAL A 418 22.89 26.69 11.00
CA VAL A 418 23.30 26.43 12.38
C VAL A 418 22.66 25.13 12.64
N ASP A 419 23.45 24.04 12.80
CA ASP A 419 22.86 22.70 12.80
C ASP A 419 21.63 22.92 13.66
N PRO A 420 20.40 22.70 13.14
CA PRO A 420 19.28 23.27 13.85
C PRO A 420 19.20 22.62 15.25
N CYS A 421 20.05 21.61 15.50
CA CYS A 421 20.51 21.03 16.76
C CYS A 421 21.75 21.66 17.45
N GLU A 422 22.66 22.36 16.77
CA GLU A 422 23.84 23.10 17.27
C GLU A 422 23.53 23.98 18.48
N ASN A 423 22.40 24.71 18.42
CA ASN A 423 21.91 25.52 19.55
C ASN A 423 20.70 24.90 20.26
N VAL A 424 20.20 23.76 19.80
CA VAL A 424 19.05 23.10 20.42
C VAL A 424 19.56 22.02 21.38
N LYS A 425 19.58 22.39 22.66
CA LYS A 425 19.78 21.42 23.74
C LYS A 425 18.48 20.67 23.97
N CYS A 426 18.43 19.42 23.53
CA CYS A 426 17.31 18.54 23.81
C CYS A 426 17.33 18.01 25.24
N ARG A 427 16.16 17.57 25.70
CA ARG A 427 16.03 16.94 27.01
C ARG A 427 16.73 15.59 27.02
N GLN A 428 16.92 15.03 28.21
CA GLN A 428 17.47 13.69 28.33
C GLN A 428 16.57 12.69 27.60
N GLN A 429 17.17 11.73 26.88
CA GLN A 429 16.49 10.77 26.01
C GLN A 429 15.75 11.34 24.78
N GLU A 430 16.00 12.59 24.44
CA GLU A 430 15.64 13.17 23.13
C GLU A 430 16.89 13.31 22.27
N VAL A 431 16.70 13.24 20.97
CA VAL A 431 17.72 13.60 19.97
C VAL A 431 17.15 14.69 19.10
N CYS A 432 17.96 15.70 18.81
CA CYS A 432 17.52 16.69 17.84
C CYS A 432 17.58 16.07 16.44
N LYS A 433 16.47 16.12 15.72
CA LYS A 433 16.38 15.77 14.30
C LYS A 433 15.79 16.96 13.56
N LYS A 434 16.55 17.51 12.60
CA LYS A 434 16.10 18.65 11.78
C LYS A 434 15.65 19.87 12.61
N GLY A 435 16.26 20.13 13.77
CA GLY A 435 15.98 21.31 14.60
C GLY A 435 14.95 21.14 15.71
N VAL A 436 14.33 19.96 15.77
CA VAL A 436 13.30 19.66 16.74
C VAL A 436 13.78 18.51 17.59
N CYS A 437 13.62 18.63 18.90
CA CYS A 437 13.86 17.52 19.81
C CYS A 437 12.77 16.49 19.63
N VAL A 438 13.17 15.27 19.29
CA VAL A 438 12.27 14.13 19.15
C VAL A 438 12.69 13.03 20.12
N PRO A 439 11.74 12.27 20.68
CA PRO A 439 12.05 11.17 21.59
C PRO A 439 12.87 10.08 20.87
N THR A 440 13.80 9.46 21.59
CA THR A 440 14.63 8.36 21.07
C THR A 440 13.86 7.04 20.92
N ALA A 441 12.88 6.81 21.80
CA ALA A 441 11.98 5.66 21.81
C ALA A 441 10.72 6.00 22.64
N THR A 442 9.91 4.98 22.91
CA THR A 442 8.78 5.01 23.85
C THR A 442 8.99 3.98 24.96
N VAL A 443 8.30 4.17 26.09
CA VAL A 443 8.30 3.26 27.24
C VAL A 443 6.87 2.92 27.64
N THR A 444 6.63 1.72 28.16
CA THR A 444 5.29 1.25 28.53
C THR A 444 5.23 0.81 29.98
N CYS A 445 4.32 1.40 30.74
CA CYS A 445 3.84 0.94 32.04
C CYS A 445 2.53 0.16 31.85
N HIS A 446 2.21 -0.76 32.76
CA HIS A 446 0.91 -1.43 32.72
C HIS A 446 0.31 -1.76 34.09
N ALA A 447 -1.01 -1.91 34.11
CA ALA A 447 -1.80 -2.51 35.17
C ALA A 447 -2.70 -3.57 34.54
N VAL A 448 -2.42 -4.85 34.81
CA VAL A 448 -3.06 -6.00 34.13
C VAL A 448 -3.57 -7.02 35.14
N GLY A 449 -4.66 -7.70 34.84
CA GLY A 449 -5.20 -8.71 35.75
C GLY A 449 -5.81 -8.05 36.99
N ASP A 450 -5.34 -8.45 38.16
CA ASP A 450 -6.00 -8.13 39.40
C ASP A 450 -5.26 -7.19 40.38
N PRO A 451 -5.01 -5.95 39.96
CA PRO A 451 -4.00 -5.56 39.00
C PRO A 451 -2.56 -5.83 39.48
N HIS A 452 -1.78 -6.44 38.59
CA HIS A 452 -0.32 -6.48 38.64
C HIS A 452 0.24 -5.27 37.90
N TYR A 453 1.13 -4.53 38.56
CA TYR A 453 1.70 -3.30 38.03
C TYR A 453 3.13 -3.52 37.56
N LYS A 454 3.46 -2.87 36.44
CA LYS A 454 4.84 -2.69 35.98
C LYS A 454 5.11 -1.22 35.73
N THR A 455 6.09 -0.66 36.43
CA THR A 455 6.50 0.74 36.23
C THR A 455 7.24 0.95 34.90
N PHE A 456 7.45 2.21 34.51
CA PHE A 456 8.20 2.54 33.29
C PHE A 456 9.64 2.01 33.32
N ASP A 457 10.27 1.96 34.50
CA ASP A 457 11.63 1.43 34.68
C ASP A 457 11.66 -0.09 34.90
N GLY A 458 10.49 -0.74 34.88
CA GLY A 458 10.33 -2.19 34.82
C GLY A 458 10.15 -2.89 36.18
N LYS A 459 9.91 -2.14 37.27
CA LYS A 459 9.64 -2.73 38.59
C LYS A 459 8.23 -3.32 38.62
N LEU A 460 8.14 -4.57 39.11
CA LEU A 460 6.87 -5.27 39.33
C LEU A 460 6.40 -5.12 40.78
N PHE A 461 5.09 -4.90 40.98
CA PHE A 461 4.43 -4.92 42.29
C PHE A 461 2.93 -5.17 42.18
N ASP A 462 2.33 -5.62 43.28
CA ASP A 462 0.89 -5.91 43.36
C ASP A 462 0.22 -4.95 44.33
N PHE A 463 -0.98 -4.47 43.97
CA PHE A 463 -1.74 -3.56 44.82
C PHE A 463 -3.24 -3.73 44.64
N GLN A 464 -3.94 -3.99 45.75
CA GLN A 464 -5.36 -4.38 45.77
C GLN A 464 -6.32 -3.25 46.16
N GLY A 465 -5.94 -1.99 45.92
CA GLY A 465 -6.79 -0.84 46.20
C GLY A 465 -7.98 -0.73 45.23
N THR A 466 -9.13 -0.27 45.74
CA THR A 466 -10.39 -0.10 44.98
C THR A 466 -10.78 1.35 44.75
N CYS A 467 -9.86 2.28 45.01
CA CYS A 467 -10.08 3.70 44.77
C CYS A 467 -9.68 4.10 43.34
N THR A 468 -9.86 5.39 43.03
CA THR A 468 -9.22 5.99 41.85
C THR A 468 -7.77 6.32 42.20
N TYR A 469 -6.84 5.85 41.39
CA TYR A 469 -5.42 6.13 41.56
C TYR A 469 -4.85 6.85 40.35
N VAL A 470 -3.89 7.72 40.63
CA VAL A 470 -3.09 8.40 39.61
C VAL A 470 -2.05 7.42 39.08
N MET A 471 -2.27 6.93 37.87
CA MET A 471 -1.32 6.05 37.18
C MET A 471 -0.10 6.83 36.72
N VAL A 472 -0.36 7.96 36.06
CA VAL A 472 0.66 8.90 35.58
C VAL A 472 0.14 10.32 35.74
N ASN A 473 0.95 11.18 36.32
CA ASN A 473 0.75 12.61 36.39
C ASN A 473 2.09 13.32 36.17
N ASN A 474 2.05 14.57 35.71
CA ASN A 474 3.26 15.37 35.52
C ASN A 474 3.69 15.95 36.88
N THR A 475 4.84 15.51 37.38
CA THR A 475 5.41 15.99 38.64
C THR A 475 6.31 17.21 38.42
N LYS A 476 6.81 17.40 37.20
CA LYS A 476 7.62 18.55 36.81
C LYS A 476 7.05 19.18 35.56
N ILE A 477 6.69 20.46 35.66
CA ILE A 477 6.25 21.25 34.50
C ILE A 477 7.50 21.61 33.69
N GLN A 478 7.54 21.16 32.43
CA GLN A 478 8.60 21.50 31.49
C GLN A 478 8.01 22.13 30.23
N ASN A 479 8.63 23.21 29.76
CA ASN A 479 8.22 23.88 28.54
C ASN A 479 8.32 22.94 27.33
N GLY A 480 7.25 22.88 26.52
CA GLY A 480 7.16 22.04 25.33
C GLY A 480 6.73 20.60 25.59
N LEU A 481 6.37 20.22 26.82
CA LEU A 481 5.61 18.99 27.09
C LEU A 481 4.15 19.32 27.28
N THR A 482 3.27 18.48 26.73
CA THR A 482 1.84 18.57 27.01
C THR A 482 1.56 17.85 28.33
N PRO A 483 0.97 18.53 29.34
CA PRO A 483 0.57 17.86 30.55
C PRO A 483 -0.63 16.95 30.27
N PHE A 484 -0.58 15.77 30.85
CA PHE A 484 -1.65 14.78 30.89
C PHE A 484 -1.71 14.09 32.25
N THR A 485 -2.90 13.61 32.62
CA THR A 485 -3.11 12.76 33.80
C THR A 485 -3.86 11.52 33.36
N ILE A 486 -3.40 10.35 33.81
CA ILE A 486 -4.10 9.09 33.60
C ILE A 486 -4.55 8.57 34.95
N LEU A 487 -5.85 8.35 35.07
CA LEU A 487 -6.49 7.80 36.25
C LEU A 487 -7.00 6.40 35.95
N ALA A 488 -6.84 5.50 36.91
CA ALA A 488 -7.47 4.19 36.89
C ALA A 488 -8.37 4.06 38.12
N LYS A 489 -9.67 3.84 37.89
CA LYS A 489 -10.59 3.41 38.95
C LYS A 489 -10.56 1.91 39.02
N ASN A 490 -10.11 1.40 40.16
CA ASN A 490 -10.18 -0.02 40.45
C ASN A 490 -11.50 -0.36 41.14
N ASN A 491 -12.05 -1.55 40.93
CA ASN A 491 -13.23 -2.03 41.65
C ASN A 491 -13.12 -3.52 41.99
N ASN A 492 -13.96 -4.00 42.91
CA ASN A 492 -14.06 -5.43 43.22
C ASN A 492 -14.86 -6.21 42.17
N ARG A 493 -14.44 -7.45 41.86
CA ARG A 493 -15.12 -8.33 40.89
C ARG A 493 -15.87 -9.47 41.56
N GLY A 494 -16.99 -9.15 42.21
CA GLY A 494 -17.77 -10.13 42.98
C GLY A 494 -17.12 -10.53 44.32
N SER A 495 -15.80 -10.79 44.35
CA SER A 495 -15.01 -10.91 45.59
C SER A 495 -14.59 -9.53 46.11
N LYS A 496 -14.81 -9.24 47.40
CA LYS A 496 -14.34 -8.01 48.07
C LYS A 496 -12.84 -7.97 48.35
N ARG A 497 -12.12 -9.03 47.99
CA ARG A 497 -10.72 -9.19 48.38
C ARG A 497 -9.72 -8.83 47.29
N VAL A 498 -10.19 -8.66 46.05
CA VAL A 498 -9.37 -8.42 44.85
C VAL A 498 -9.96 -7.29 44.03
N ALA A 499 -9.08 -6.46 43.47
CA ALA A 499 -9.42 -5.32 42.63
C ALA A 499 -9.07 -5.55 41.15
N TYR A 500 -9.63 -4.75 40.24
CA TYR A 500 -9.24 -4.72 38.82
C TYR A 500 -9.54 -3.34 38.24
N VAL A 501 -8.82 -2.95 37.20
CA VAL A 501 -9.07 -1.68 36.47
C VAL A 501 -10.45 -1.75 35.82
N ARG A 502 -11.38 -0.89 36.27
CA ARG A 502 -12.76 -0.87 35.79
C ARG A 502 -13.04 0.27 34.82
N MET A 503 -12.34 1.37 35.02
CA MET A 503 -12.50 2.60 34.25
C MET A 503 -11.16 3.33 34.17
N VAL A 504 -10.90 3.90 33.00
CA VAL A 504 -9.68 4.64 32.70
C VAL A 504 -10.07 6.03 32.25
N SER A 505 -9.55 7.06 32.92
CA SER A 505 -9.75 8.45 32.51
C SER A 505 -8.44 9.04 32.02
N VAL A 506 -8.46 9.63 30.84
CA VAL A 506 -7.32 10.35 30.24
C VAL A 506 -7.67 11.82 30.17
N LEU A 507 -6.99 12.62 31.00
CA LEU A 507 -7.16 14.06 31.06
C LEU A 507 -6.01 14.71 30.28
N VAL A 508 -6.31 15.31 29.13
CA VAL A 508 -5.32 15.93 28.25
C VAL A 508 -5.98 16.99 27.37
N TYR A 509 -5.28 18.08 27.05
CA TYR A 509 -5.82 19.21 26.27
C TYR A 509 -7.14 19.79 26.81
N ASN A 510 -7.32 19.79 28.14
CA ASN A 510 -8.57 20.18 28.82
C ASN A 510 -9.80 19.32 28.47
N HIS A 511 -9.58 18.15 27.87
CA HIS A 511 -10.60 17.15 27.67
C HIS A 511 -10.43 16.01 28.66
N GLU A 512 -11.54 15.45 29.10
CA GLU A 512 -11.57 14.19 29.85
C GLU A 512 -12.18 13.10 28.96
N VAL A 513 -11.38 12.09 28.62
CA VAL A 513 -11.85 10.89 27.93
C VAL A 513 -11.94 9.74 28.92
N VAL A 514 -13.16 9.30 29.22
CA VAL A 514 -13.43 8.22 30.16
C VAL A 514 -13.84 6.97 29.42
N VAL A 515 -13.05 5.91 29.60
CA VAL A 515 -13.38 4.57 29.10
C VAL A 515 -14.02 3.76 30.21
N GLY A 516 -15.33 3.58 30.11
CA GLY A 516 -16.13 2.78 31.03
C GLY A 516 -16.21 1.30 30.63
N GLY A 517 -17.35 0.66 30.94
CA GLY A 517 -17.58 -0.77 30.64
C GLY A 517 -18.40 -1.05 29.38
N LYS A 518 -18.94 -0.01 28.74
CA LYS A 518 -19.76 -0.15 27.55
C LYS A 518 -18.87 -0.14 26.32
N LYS A 519 -18.52 -1.32 25.82
CA LYS A 519 -17.66 -1.48 24.63
C LYS A 519 -18.16 -0.63 23.45
N GLY A 520 -17.23 0.04 22.78
CA GLY A 520 -17.49 0.89 21.62
C GLY A 520 -18.04 2.29 21.95
N VAL A 521 -18.25 2.60 23.23
CA VAL A 521 -18.74 3.91 23.70
C VAL A 521 -17.82 4.45 24.78
N VAL A 522 -17.34 5.66 24.60
CA VAL A 522 -16.56 6.40 25.59
C VAL A 522 -17.33 7.64 26.02
N GLU A 523 -17.02 8.17 27.20
CA GLU A 523 -17.54 9.46 27.65
C GLU A 523 -16.48 10.53 27.43
N ILE A 524 -16.88 11.67 26.87
CA ILE A 524 -16.02 12.82 26.60
C ILE A 524 -16.69 14.03 27.25
N ASP A 525 -16.00 14.64 28.21
CA ASP A 525 -16.48 15.83 28.90
C ASP A 525 -17.93 15.69 29.44
N GLY A 526 -18.31 14.49 29.87
CA GLY A 526 -19.64 14.16 30.39
C GLY A 526 -20.66 13.62 29.37
N GLU A 527 -20.32 13.57 28.07
CA GLU A 527 -21.22 13.09 27.01
C GLU A 527 -20.77 11.77 26.38
N ASN A 528 -21.72 10.88 26.07
CA ASN A 528 -21.43 9.60 25.43
C ASN A 528 -21.14 9.78 23.94
N ALA A 529 -20.03 9.23 23.47
CA ALA A 529 -19.63 9.21 22.07
C ALA A 529 -19.28 7.79 21.59
N TYR A 530 -19.63 7.49 20.34
CA TYR A 530 -19.33 6.21 19.68
C TYR A 530 -17.99 6.28 18.95
N LEU A 531 -17.24 5.18 18.96
CA LEU A 531 -15.96 5.06 18.27
C LEU A 531 -16.13 4.75 16.77
N PRO A 532 -15.20 5.14 15.89
CA PRO A 532 -14.02 5.98 16.16
C PRO A 532 -14.36 7.47 16.26
N LEU A 533 -13.52 8.24 16.96
CA LEU A 533 -13.68 9.69 17.05
C LEU A 533 -12.35 10.44 17.14
N THR A 534 -12.39 11.71 16.73
CA THR A 534 -11.26 12.64 16.79
C THR A 534 -11.68 13.91 17.52
N ILE A 535 -10.87 14.35 18.49
CA ILE A 535 -11.13 15.53 19.33
C ILE A 535 -10.07 16.60 19.04
N ASP A 536 -10.46 17.86 19.18
CA ASP A 536 -9.59 19.05 19.08
C ASP A 536 -8.72 19.07 17.80
N GLY A 537 -9.36 18.97 16.64
CA GLY A 537 -8.67 18.99 15.34
C GLY A 537 -7.78 17.76 15.07
N GLY A 538 -8.00 16.66 15.79
CA GLY A 538 -7.26 15.40 15.63
C GLY A 538 -6.08 15.23 16.58
N LYS A 539 -5.92 16.12 17.58
CA LYS A 539 -4.90 15.98 18.63
C LYS A 539 -5.14 14.79 19.55
N ILE A 540 -6.40 14.40 19.75
CA ILE A 540 -6.77 13.16 20.44
C ILE A 540 -7.54 12.30 19.46
N LYS A 541 -7.14 11.05 19.31
CA LYS A 541 -7.86 10.06 18.50
C LYS A 541 -8.21 8.89 19.39
N VAL A 542 -9.49 8.50 19.39
CA VAL A 542 -9.98 7.36 20.15
C VAL A 542 -10.52 6.35 19.17
N ASN A 543 -9.84 5.21 19.07
CA ASN A 543 -10.15 4.17 18.10
C ASN A 543 -10.32 2.82 18.78
N GLN A 544 -11.14 1.95 18.20
CA GLN A 544 -11.19 0.55 18.58
C GLN A 544 -10.27 -0.26 17.65
N ARG A 545 -9.34 -1.03 18.23
CA ARG A 545 -8.50 -2.00 17.51
C ARG A 545 -8.65 -3.37 18.15
N GLY A 546 -9.33 -4.28 17.45
CA GLY A 546 -9.72 -5.57 18.00
C GLY A 546 -10.56 -5.40 19.27
N TRP A 547 -10.06 -5.91 20.38
CA TRP A 547 -10.70 -5.82 21.69
C TRP A 547 -10.39 -4.56 22.47
N ASN A 548 -9.39 -3.78 22.05
CA ASN A 548 -8.90 -2.65 22.81
C ASN A 548 -9.47 -1.33 22.30
N VAL A 549 -9.72 -0.42 23.22
CA VAL A 549 -9.73 1.01 22.88
C VAL A 549 -8.29 1.54 22.95
N ILE A 550 -7.95 2.41 22.01
CA ILE A 550 -6.67 3.09 21.94
C ILE A 550 -6.95 4.58 21.88
N ILE A 551 -6.46 5.31 22.89
CA ILE A 551 -6.44 6.76 22.95
C ILE A 551 -5.01 7.20 22.59
N SER A 552 -4.84 7.82 21.43
CA SER A 552 -3.54 8.31 20.95
C SER A 552 -3.54 9.81 20.82
N THR A 553 -2.44 10.46 21.20
CA THR A 553 -2.26 11.91 21.05
C THR A 553 -1.26 12.27 19.94
N ASP A 554 -1.30 13.49 19.46
CA ASP A 554 -0.36 14.05 18.48
C ASP A 554 1.10 14.15 19.00
N PHE A 555 1.29 14.26 20.32
CA PHE A 555 2.61 14.22 20.95
C PHE A 555 3.12 12.80 21.26
N GLY A 556 2.36 11.76 20.93
CA GLY A 556 2.81 10.37 20.99
C GLY A 556 2.52 9.61 22.30
N LEU A 557 1.65 10.14 23.17
CA LEU A 557 1.07 9.34 24.26
C LEU A 557 0.05 8.36 23.68
N GLU A 558 0.13 7.11 24.10
CA GLU A 558 -0.84 6.07 23.73
C GLU A 558 -1.33 5.34 24.99
N VAL A 559 -2.65 5.32 25.19
CA VAL A 559 -3.31 4.59 26.28
C VAL A 559 -4.17 3.51 25.66
N THR A 560 -3.89 2.25 26.00
CA THR A 560 -4.61 1.08 25.50
C THR A 560 -5.33 0.40 26.66
N TYR A 561 -6.63 0.16 26.49
CA TYR A 561 -7.46 -0.52 27.50
C TYR A 561 -8.42 -1.53 26.86
N ASP A 562 -8.54 -2.72 27.46
CA ASP A 562 -9.36 -3.84 26.95
C ASP A 562 -10.83 -3.82 27.41
N TRP A 563 -11.27 -2.72 28.04
CA TRP A 563 -12.59 -2.57 28.67
C TRP A 563 -12.83 -3.42 29.93
N ASN A 564 -11.80 -4.12 30.42
CA ASN A 564 -12.00 -5.14 31.45
C ASN A 564 -10.91 -5.19 32.52
N MET A 565 -9.64 -5.36 32.20
CA MET A 565 -8.58 -5.49 33.22
C MET A 565 -7.16 -5.12 32.74
N MET A 566 -6.96 -4.77 31.47
CA MET A 566 -5.62 -4.56 30.90
C MET A 566 -5.45 -3.12 30.47
N LEU A 567 -4.72 -2.36 31.26
CA LEU A 567 -4.33 -0.99 30.95
C LEU A 567 -2.84 -0.94 30.61
N TYR A 568 -2.52 -0.49 29.41
CA TYR A 568 -1.17 -0.17 28.97
C TYR A 568 -1.06 1.32 28.71
N ILE A 569 0.00 1.94 29.24
CA ILE A 569 0.28 3.36 29.09
C ILE A 569 1.66 3.48 28.48
N THR A 570 1.70 3.94 27.22
CA THR A 570 2.93 4.15 26.47
C THR A 570 3.22 5.63 26.33
N ALA A 571 4.34 6.08 26.90
CA ALA A 571 4.77 7.47 26.86
C ALA A 571 6.05 7.63 26.03
N PRO A 572 6.23 8.76 25.31
CA PRO A 572 7.48 9.04 24.64
C PRO A 572 8.58 9.37 25.65
N ASN A 573 9.82 9.03 25.32
CA ASN A 573 10.99 9.28 26.18
C ASN A 573 11.19 10.77 26.54
N SER A 574 10.55 11.69 25.82
CA SER A 574 10.46 13.11 26.18
C SER A 574 9.96 13.38 27.61
N TYR A 575 9.24 12.43 28.23
CA TYR A 575 8.73 12.51 29.61
C TYR A 575 9.66 11.89 30.67
N PHE A 576 10.90 11.54 30.31
CA PHE A 576 11.89 11.01 31.24
C PHE A 576 12.13 11.98 32.41
N GLN A 577 11.98 11.48 33.64
CA GLN A 577 12.07 12.20 34.92
C GLN A 577 11.04 13.32 35.15
N THR A 578 9.98 13.42 34.33
CA THR A 578 8.96 14.49 34.48
C THR A 578 7.62 14.00 35.01
N VAL A 579 7.44 12.68 35.09
CA VAL A 579 6.20 12.04 35.50
C VAL A 579 6.34 11.40 36.87
N GLY A 580 5.20 11.04 37.47
CA GLY A 580 5.08 10.31 38.72
C GLY A 580 3.68 9.72 38.85
N GLY A 581 3.54 8.68 39.66
CA GLY A 581 2.31 7.94 39.83
C GLY A 581 2.60 6.48 40.14
N LEU A 582 1.58 5.63 40.06
CA LEU A 582 1.78 4.18 40.20
C LEU A 582 2.69 3.58 39.10
N CYS A 583 2.90 4.28 37.99
CA CYS A 583 3.86 3.90 36.95
C CYS A 583 5.32 4.29 37.25
N GLY A 584 5.63 4.77 38.46
CA GLY A 584 6.97 5.19 38.86
C GLY A 584 7.32 6.61 38.43
N ASN A 585 8.57 7.00 38.67
CA ASN A 585 9.10 8.35 38.41
C ASN A 585 9.81 8.48 37.04
N TYR A 586 9.96 7.37 36.32
CA TYR A 586 10.59 7.22 35.01
C TYR A 586 11.98 7.84 34.93
N ASN A 587 12.93 7.34 35.72
CA ASN A 587 14.29 7.86 35.80
C ASN A 587 15.39 6.83 35.48
N GLY A 588 15.01 5.58 35.19
CA GLY A 588 15.91 4.46 34.90
C GLY A 588 16.39 3.67 36.13
N ASP A 589 15.95 3.97 37.35
CA ASP A 589 16.37 3.32 38.60
C ASP A 589 15.23 2.58 39.30
N GLN A 590 15.16 1.26 39.10
CA GLN A 590 14.16 0.38 39.73
C GLN A 590 14.17 0.38 41.27
N LYS A 591 15.15 1.00 41.94
CA LYS A 591 15.25 1.06 43.40
C LYS A 591 14.42 2.19 44.01
N ASP A 592 14.00 3.19 43.24
CA ASP A 592 13.33 4.38 43.76
C ASP A 592 11.92 4.63 43.19
N GLU A 593 11.28 3.57 42.70
CA GLU A 593 9.96 3.64 42.07
C GLU A 593 8.83 4.10 42.99
N TYR A 594 8.96 3.87 44.30
CA TYR A 594 7.91 4.15 45.29
C TYR A 594 8.02 5.58 45.84
N VAL A 595 8.03 6.57 44.96
CA VAL A 595 8.12 7.98 45.32
C VAL A 595 6.72 8.58 45.49
N ASP A 596 6.46 9.22 46.62
CA ASP A 596 5.21 9.95 46.87
C ASP A 596 5.14 11.27 46.06
N PRO A 597 3.97 11.93 45.96
CA PRO A 597 3.86 13.23 45.27
C PRO A 597 4.75 14.35 45.82
N LYS A 598 5.35 14.18 47.01
CA LYS A 598 6.25 15.13 47.66
C LYS A 598 7.72 14.82 47.38
N GLY A 599 8.03 13.77 46.61
CA GLY A 599 9.39 13.36 46.25
C GLY A 599 10.07 12.46 47.28
N LYS A 600 9.36 11.93 48.28
CA LYS A 600 9.92 11.02 49.27
C LYS A 600 9.82 9.58 48.79
N VAL A 601 10.95 8.86 48.79
CA VAL A 601 10.99 7.41 48.56
C VAL A 601 10.41 6.67 49.76
N LEU A 602 9.43 5.80 49.50
CA LEU A 602 8.75 4.97 50.48
C LEU A 602 9.18 3.51 50.31
N THR A 603 9.10 2.72 51.38
CA THR A 603 9.46 1.29 51.36
C THR A 603 8.24 0.37 51.38
N ASN A 604 7.06 0.91 51.70
CA ASN A 604 5.81 0.17 51.78
C ASN A 604 4.92 0.51 50.57
N ILE A 605 4.49 -0.53 49.85
CA ILE A 605 3.66 -0.41 48.63
C ILE A 605 2.30 0.24 48.92
N ILE A 606 1.68 -0.09 50.05
CA ILE A 606 0.37 0.46 50.45
C ILE A 606 0.48 1.96 50.73
N ASP A 607 1.49 2.39 51.48
CA ASP A 607 1.71 3.81 51.76
C ASP A 607 2.01 4.60 50.47
N PHE A 608 2.80 4.00 49.57
CA PHE A 608 3.06 4.56 48.25
C PHE A 608 1.78 4.71 47.43
N ALA A 609 0.99 3.65 47.29
CA ALA A 609 -0.21 3.70 46.47
C ALA A 609 -1.29 4.63 47.06
N LYS A 610 -1.45 4.66 48.38
CA LYS A 610 -2.30 5.62 49.11
C LYS A 610 -1.90 7.06 48.81
N SER A 611 -0.60 7.35 48.71
CA SER A 611 -0.11 8.69 48.42
C SER A 611 -0.53 9.20 47.03
N TRP A 612 -0.82 8.29 46.10
CA TRP A 612 -1.27 8.58 44.72
C TRP A 612 -2.79 8.40 44.52
N LYS A 613 -3.56 8.33 45.61
CA LYS A 613 -5.03 8.27 45.57
C LYS A 613 -5.62 9.60 45.06
N PHE A 614 -6.52 9.52 44.09
CA PHE A 614 -7.24 10.67 43.55
C PHE A 614 -8.52 10.94 44.36
N PRO A 615 -8.83 12.20 44.73
CA PRO A 615 -10.01 12.52 45.51
C PRO A 615 -11.28 12.53 44.63
N ASP A 616 -11.93 11.38 44.50
CA ASP A 616 -13.19 11.17 43.74
C ASP A 616 -14.45 11.12 44.63
N ASN A 617 -14.32 11.42 45.93
CA ASN A 617 -15.38 11.35 46.95
C ASN A 617 -16.05 9.96 47.11
N ASP A 618 -15.43 8.88 46.62
CA ASP A 618 -15.91 7.52 46.87
C ASP A 618 -15.58 7.09 48.31
N LEU A 619 -16.57 7.24 49.20
CA LEU A 619 -16.47 6.85 50.62
C LEU A 619 -16.41 5.32 50.83
N PHE A 620 -16.63 4.52 49.79
CA PHE A 620 -16.73 3.06 49.90
C PHE A 620 -15.50 2.32 49.37
N CYS A 621 -14.52 3.03 48.81
CA CYS A 621 -13.28 2.44 48.35
C CYS A 621 -12.29 2.19 49.50
N THR A 622 -11.45 1.15 49.38
CA THR A 622 -10.42 0.78 50.37
C THR A 622 -9.06 0.66 49.71
N ASP A 623 -8.01 1.06 50.42
CA ASP A 623 -6.62 0.97 49.97
C ASP A 623 -5.94 -0.35 50.40
N GLU A 624 -6.67 -1.19 51.11
CA GLU A 624 -6.23 -2.48 51.62
C GLU A 624 -7.31 -3.53 51.37
N CYS A 625 -6.90 -4.81 51.29
CA CYS A 625 -7.79 -5.93 51.52
C CYS A 625 -8.14 -5.90 53.02
N ASN A 626 -9.43 -5.83 53.38
CA ASN A 626 -9.90 -5.73 54.78
C ASN A 626 -9.59 -7.02 55.59
N GLY A 627 -8.30 -7.32 55.86
CA GLY A 627 -7.80 -8.56 56.47
C GLY A 627 -6.64 -9.20 55.68
N GLU A 628 -6.50 -10.53 55.73
CA GLU A 628 -5.55 -11.24 54.88
C GLU A 628 -6.02 -11.24 53.42
N CYS A 629 -5.19 -10.71 52.52
CA CYS A 629 -5.40 -10.81 51.08
C CYS A 629 -5.51 -12.29 50.67
N PRO A 630 -6.34 -12.64 49.67
CA PRO A 630 -6.50 -14.03 49.26
C PRO A 630 -5.16 -14.60 48.83
N SER A 631 -4.73 -15.68 49.46
CA SER A 631 -3.59 -16.46 49.00
C SER A 631 -4.10 -17.70 48.27
N CYS A 632 -3.47 -18.02 47.15
CA CYS A 632 -3.71 -19.27 46.46
C CYS A 632 -2.86 -20.38 47.10
N SER A 633 -3.48 -21.48 47.53
CA SER A 633 -2.73 -22.59 48.12
C SER A 633 -1.79 -23.23 47.10
N PRO A 634 -0.61 -23.76 47.51
CA PRO A 634 0.34 -24.36 46.57
C PRO A 634 -0.26 -25.44 45.66
N ASN A 635 -1.15 -26.28 46.19
CA ASN A 635 -1.82 -27.33 45.42
C ASN A 635 -2.71 -26.77 44.30
N LEU A 636 -3.44 -25.67 44.57
CA LEU A 636 -4.27 -25.02 43.55
C LEU A 636 -3.40 -24.30 42.52
N GLN A 637 -2.28 -23.70 42.93
CA GLN A 637 -1.32 -23.11 42.00
C GLN A 637 -0.78 -24.16 41.03
N GLU A 638 -0.39 -25.34 41.52
CA GLU A 638 0.08 -26.44 40.69
C GLU A 638 -1.01 -26.94 39.72
N GLU A 639 -2.27 -27.04 40.16
CA GLU A 639 -3.41 -27.41 39.31
C GLU A 639 -3.62 -26.42 38.16
N TYR A 640 -3.60 -25.11 38.43
CA TYR A 640 -3.82 -24.09 37.40
C TYR A 640 -2.60 -23.86 36.50
N ARG A 641 -1.40 -24.29 36.92
CA ARG A 641 -0.19 -24.31 36.07
C ARG A 641 -0.18 -25.42 35.02
N LYS A 642 -1.09 -26.40 35.10
CA LYS A 642 -1.20 -27.48 34.09
C LYS A 642 -1.56 -26.94 32.71
N GLU A 643 -1.20 -27.69 31.66
CA GLU A 643 -1.48 -27.35 30.26
C GLU A 643 -2.97 -27.18 29.94
N THR A 644 -3.85 -27.84 30.69
CA THR A 644 -5.32 -27.69 30.54
C THR A 644 -5.85 -26.33 31.02
N ASN A 645 -5.02 -25.58 31.75
CA ASN A 645 -5.33 -24.27 32.34
C ASN A 645 -4.34 -23.22 31.83
N CYS A 646 -3.61 -22.52 32.72
CA CYS A 646 -2.71 -21.44 32.35
C CYS A 646 -1.44 -21.93 31.64
N GLY A 647 -1.05 -23.20 31.85
CA GLY A 647 0.16 -23.78 31.25
C GLY A 647 0.12 -23.92 29.73
N VAL A 648 -1.05 -23.76 29.09
CA VAL A 648 -1.15 -23.72 27.62
C VAL A 648 -0.27 -22.62 27.01
N MET A 649 -0.05 -21.52 27.75
CA MET A 649 0.77 -20.38 27.31
C MET A 649 2.26 -20.72 27.16
N THR A 650 2.78 -21.70 27.91
CA THR A 650 4.19 -22.12 27.87
C THR A 650 4.44 -23.39 27.06
N LYS A 651 3.39 -24.00 26.51
CA LYS A 651 3.47 -25.25 25.77
C LYS A 651 4.34 -25.10 24.51
N LYS A 652 5.45 -25.84 24.44
CA LYS A 652 6.48 -25.73 23.39
C LYS A 652 5.96 -26.06 21.98
N ASP A 653 4.99 -26.95 21.88
CA ASP A 653 4.28 -27.35 20.67
C ASP A 653 2.82 -26.88 20.68
N GLY A 654 2.53 -25.82 21.44
CA GLY A 654 1.21 -25.23 21.60
C GLY A 654 0.93 -24.06 20.65
N PRO A 655 -0.30 -23.49 20.70
CA PRO A 655 -0.71 -22.40 19.82
C PRO A 655 0.14 -21.13 19.95
N PHE A 656 0.87 -20.98 21.05
CA PHE A 656 1.67 -19.79 21.35
C PHE A 656 3.19 -19.97 21.20
N ALA A 657 3.65 -21.13 20.69
CA ALA A 657 5.08 -21.44 20.56
C ALA A 657 5.87 -20.39 19.77
N VAL A 658 5.25 -19.79 18.74
CA VAL A 658 5.84 -18.72 17.92
C VAL A 658 6.12 -17.44 18.71
N CYS A 659 5.51 -17.27 19.89
CA CYS A 659 5.58 -16.07 20.71
C CYS A 659 6.72 -16.06 21.72
N HIS A 660 7.11 -17.25 22.21
CA HIS A 660 7.95 -17.42 23.41
C HIS A 660 9.30 -16.70 23.32
N ASN A 661 9.87 -16.59 22.12
CA ASN A 661 11.17 -15.95 21.90
C ASN A 661 11.13 -14.41 21.98
N THR A 662 9.93 -13.81 21.88
CA THR A 662 9.76 -12.36 21.84
C THR A 662 9.02 -11.85 23.07
N VAL A 663 8.02 -12.60 23.56
CA VAL A 663 7.26 -12.26 24.76
C VAL A 663 7.35 -13.43 25.73
N ASP A 664 8.03 -13.20 26.85
CA ASP A 664 8.17 -14.20 27.92
C ASP A 664 6.78 -14.52 28.53
N PRO A 665 6.30 -15.78 28.44
CA PRO A 665 5.00 -16.17 28.97
C PRO A 665 4.93 -16.21 30.50
N GLN A 666 6.07 -16.21 31.22
CA GLN A 666 6.08 -16.58 32.64
C GLN A 666 5.23 -15.65 33.50
N MET A 667 5.35 -14.33 33.32
CA MET A 667 4.52 -13.34 34.01
C MET A 667 3.02 -13.58 33.76
N TYR A 668 2.64 -13.85 32.50
CA TYR A 668 1.24 -14.08 32.14
C TYR A 668 0.68 -15.35 32.74
N VAL A 669 1.50 -16.41 32.83
CA VAL A 669 1.13 -17.65 33.53
C VAL A 669 0.93 -17.40 35.01
N ASP A 670 1.84 -16.66 35.66
CA ASP A 670 1.76 -16.38 37.09
C ASP A 670 0.50 -15.58 37.44
N ASN A 671 0.20 -14.53 36.65
CA ASN A 671 -1.03 -13.74 36.77
C ASN A 671 -2.27 -14.62 36.54
N CYS A 672 -2.26 -15.45 35.49
CA CYS A 672 -3.36 -16.35 35.18
C CYS A 672 -3.64 -17.33 36.33
N VAL A 673 -2.60 -17.95 36.89
CA VAL A 673 -2.72 -18.92 37.97
C VAL A 673 -3.32 -18.27 39.20
N TYR A 674 -2.84 -17.06 39.53
CA TYR A 674 -3.35 -16.30 40.65
C TYR A 674 -4.83 -15.94 40.43
N ASP A 675 -5.15 -15.26 39.32
CA ASP A 675 -6.50 -14.81 38.94
C ASP A 675 -7.53 -15.94 38.92
N VAL A 676 -7.19 -17.07 38.31
CA VAL A 676 -8.07 -18.22 38.22
C VAL A 676 -8.30 -18.81 39.61
N CYS A 677 -7.26 -18.86 40.45
CA CYS A 677 -7.34 -19.45 41.77
C CYS A 677 -8.24 -18.65 42.73
N ILE A 678 -8.01 -17.35 42.86
CA ILE A 678 -8.79 -16.49 43.75
C ILE A 678 -10.26 -16.36 43.29
N ASN A 679 -10.53 -16.62 42.01
CA ASN A 679 -11.87 -16.64 41.42
C ASN A 679 -12.46 -18.06 41.33
N ASN A 680 -11.95 -19.02 42.13
CA ASN A 680 -12.46 -20.39 42.26
C ASN A 680 -12.52 -21.17 40.93
N GLY A 681 -11.50 -21.04 40.09
CA GLY A 681 -11.38 -21.83 38.85
C GLY A 681 -12.28 -21.38 37.71
N ARG A 682 -12.89 -20.19 37.82
CA ARG A 682 -13.86 -19.70 36.83
C ARG A 682 -13.23 -19.51 35.45
N ARG A 683 -13.84 -20.17 34.46
CA ARG A 683 -13.33 -20.27 33.09
C ARG A 683 -13.12 -18.93 32.38
N ASN A 684 -14.01 -17.97 32.60
CA ASN A 684 -13.89 -16.65 31.98
C ASN A 684 -12.59 -15.93 32.40
N PHE A 685 -12.11 -16.11 33.63
CA PHE A 685 -10.84 -15.52 34.08
C PHE A 685 -9.64 -16.17 33.40
N LEU A 686 -9.67 -17.49 33.23
CA LEU A 686 -8.67 -18.23 32.47
C LEU A 686 -8.60 -17.72 31.03
N CYS A 687 -9.75 -17.60 30.36
CA CYS A 687 -9.80 -17.14 28.97
C CYS A 687 -9.37 -15.68 28.80
N ASN A 688 -9.74 -14.80 29.73
CA ASN A 688 -9.30 -13.40 29.71
C ASN A 688 -7.77 -13.30 29.89
N ASN A 689 -7.20 -14.10 30.79
CA ASN A 689 -5.74 -14.09 31.02
C ASN A 689 -4.95 -14.64 29.84
N ILE A 690 -5.42 -15.72 29.20
CA ILE A 690 -4.79 -16.22 27.97
C ILE A 690 -4.91 -15.17 26.85
N GLN A 691 -6.05 -14.47 26.75
CA GLN A 691 -6.24 -13.39 25.80
C GLN A 691 -5.26 -12.23 26.03
N SER A 692 -4.83 -11.97 27.27
CA SER A 692 -3.77 -10.98 27.57
C SER A 692 -2.47 -11.31 26.86
N TYR A 693 -2.07 -12.59 26.92
CA TYR A 693 -0.85 -13.05 26.28
C TYR A 693 -0.96 -13.01 24.75
N VAL A 694 -2.13 -13.38 24.21
CA VAL A 694 -2.45 -13.23 22.78
C VAL A 694 -2.30 -11.78 22.32
N GLY A 695 -2.87 -10.83 23.08
CA GLY A 695 -2.79 -9.40 22.78
C GLY A 695 -1.36 -8.86 22.82
N ALA A 696 -0.55 -9.29 23.79
CA ALA A 696 0.87 -8.95 23.88
C ALA A 696 1.66 -9.50 22.68
N CYS A 697 1.38 -10.75 22.30
CA CYS A 697 2.01 -11.42 21.17
C CYS A 697 1.76 -10.70 19.84
N MET A 698 0.49 -10.39 19.56
CA MET A 698 0.09 -9.71 18.33
C MET A 698 0.60 -8.27 18.27
N SER A 699 0.63 -7.57 19.43
CA SER A 699 1.24 -6.24 19.54
C SER A 699 2.74 -6.26 19.25
N ALA A 700 3.44 -7.37 19.52
CA ALA A 700 4.83 -7.59 19.12
C ALA A 700 5.00 -7.97 17.63
N GLY A 701 3.92 -7.94 16.85
CA GLY A 701 3.91 -8.25 15.42
C GLY A 701 3.88 -9.75 15.09
N ILE A 702 3.64 -10.61 16.09
CA ILE A 702 3.65 -12.07 15.92
C ILE A 702 2.25 -12.56 15.59
N LYS A 703 2.11 -13.28 14.47
CA LYS A 703 0.84 -13.87 14.06
C LYS A 703 0.66 -15.24 14.71
N ILE A 704 -0.45 -15.42 15.43
CA ILE A 704 -0.85 -16.71 15.98
C ILE A 704 -1.57 -17.50 14.88
N VAL A 705 -1.01 -18.65 14.50
CA VAL A 705 -1.41 -19.41 13.30
C VAL A 705 -2.51 -20.47 13.59
N GLY A 706 -2.79 -20.76 14.87
CA GLY A 706 -3.79 -21.74 15.30
C GLY A 706 -5.02 -21.13 16.00
N ASN A 707 -6.12 -21.90 16.10
CA ASN A 707 -7.31 -21.49 16.84
C ASN A 707 -7.15 -21.78 18.34
N TRP A 708 -6.37 -20.93 19.01
CA TRP A 708 -6.07 -21.07 20.43
C TRP A 708 -7.33 -21.12 21.31
N ARG A 709 -8.45 -20.52 20.85
CA ARG A 709 -9.73 -20.57 21.57
C ARG A 709 -10.34 -21.95 21.60
N THR A 710 -10.15 -22.75 20.55
CA THR A 710 -10.54 -24.15 20.57
C THR A 710 -9.61 -24.95 21.47
N ASP A 711 -8.29 -24.77 21.32
CA ASP A 711 -7.29 -25.54 22.07
C ASP A 711 -7.35 -25.28 23.57
N ALA A 712 -7.59 -24.02 23.97
CA ALA A 712 -7.77 -23.62 25.35
C ALA A 712 -9.22 -23.84 25.83
N ASN A 713 -10.17 -24.25 24.97
CA ASN A 713 -11.61 -24.33 25.24
C ASN A 713 -12.18 -23.03 25.87
N CYS A 714 -11.93 -21.94 25.15
CA CYS A 714 -12.31 -20.56 25.41
C CYS A 714 -13.16 -20.00 24.25
N PRO A 715 -14.38 -20.56 24.01
CA PRO A 715 -15.24 -20.13 22.92
C PRO A 715 -15.62 -18.66 23.05
N LEU A 716 -15.83 -18.02 21.91
CA LEU A 716 -16.20 -16.61 21.83
C LEU A 716 -17.31 -16.44 20.80
N ASP A 717 -18.39 -15.79 21.23
CA ASP A 717 -19.52 -15.45 20.37
C ASP A 717 -19.34 -14.03 19.82
N CYS A 718 -19.51 -13.89 18.51
CA CYS A 718 -19.57 -12.59 17.85
C CYS A 718 -21.01 -12.10 17.71
N PRO A 719 -21.24 -10.78 17.66
CA PRO A 719 -22.54 -10.22 17.34
C PRO A 719 -23.11 -10.74 16.01
N VAL A 720 -24.42 -10.62 15.83
CA VAL A 720 -25.10 -10.96 14.56
C VAL A 720 -24.43 -10.21 13.40
N ASN A 721 -24.25 -10.90 12.26
CA ASN A 721 -23.55 -10.41 11.06
C ASN A 721 -22.04 -10.18 11.23
N MET A 722 -21.44 -10.74 12.27
CA MET A 722 -20.00 -10.82 12.45
C MET A 722 -19.53 -12.26 12.65
N HIS A 723 -18.25 -12.52 12.42
CA HIS A 723 -17.59 -13.78 12.72
C HIS A 723 -16.27 -13.54 13.44
N TYR A 724 -15.81 -14.53 14.19
CA TYR A 724 -14.54 -14.47 14.89
C TYR A 724 -13.38 -14.67 13.89
N GLU A 725 -12.36 -13.82 14.00
CA GLU A 725 -11.10 -13.98 13.29
C GLU A 725 -9.92 -13.83 14.26
N ALA A 726 -9.03 -14.82 14.27
CA ALA A 726 -7.83 -14.79 15.11
C ALA A 726 -6.82 -13.72 14.66
N CYS A 727 -6.82 -13.35 13.38
CA CYS A 727 -5.93 -12.34 12.78
C CYS A 727 -6.71 -11.54 11.74
N GLY A 728 -7.69 -10.75 12.21
CA GLY A 728 -8.49 -9.86 11.37
C GLY A 728 -7.88 -8.47 11.21
N THR A 729 -8.49 -7.63 10.37
CA THR A 729 -8.02 -6.24 10.19
C THR A 729 -8.08 -5.45 11.50
N ALA A 730 -7.02 -4.69 11.79
CA ALA A 730 -6.96 -3.76 12.92
C ALA A 730 -7.69 -2.45 12.66
N CYS A 731 -8.05 -2.18 11.40
CA CYS A 731 -8.74 -0.98 10.96
C CYS A 731 -9.99 -1.39 10.19
N ALA A 732 -10.94 -2.03 10.86
CA ALA A 732 -12.21 -2.41 10.24
C ALA A 732 -12.93 -1.16 9.72
N ALA A 733 -13.56 -1.28 8.55
CA ALA A 733 -14.40 -0.22 8.01
C ALA A 733 -15.54 0.09 8.99
N SER A 734 -15.82 1.37 9.19
CA SER A 734 -16.93 1.84 10.02
C SER A 734 -17.77 2.86 9.26
N CYS A 735 -18.98 3.17 9.75
CA CYS A 735 -19.81 4.21 9.12
C CYS A 735 -19.12 5.59 9.10
N ALA A 736 -18.21 5.86 10.04
CA ALA A 736 -17.45 7.10 10.11
C ALA A 736 -16.20 7.10 9.19
N ASP A 737 -15.59 5.93 8.97
CA ASP A 737 -14.46 5.76 8.06
C ASP A 737 -14.53 4.41 7.36
N GLN A 738 -15.17 4.40 6.19
CA GLN A 738 -15.30 3.20 5.34
C GLN A 738 -13.97 2.82 4.67
N ASN A 739 -13.03 3.77 4.58
CA ASN A 739 -11.71 3.63 3.96
C ASN A 739 -10.62 3.13 4.91
N ALA A 740 -10.94 2.95 6.19
CA ALA A 740 -9.98 2.54 7.21
C ALA A 740 -9.15 1.29 6.82
N PRO A 741 -9.72 0.24 6.20
CA PRO A 741 -8.95 -0.94 5.79
C PRO A 741 -7.84 -0.62 4.78
N ASN A 742 -8.13 0.23 3.78
CA ASN A 742 -7.19 0.56 2.70
C ASN A 742 -5.98 1.38 3.18
N LYS A 743 -6.11 2.07 4.30
CA LYS A 743 -5.05 2.89 4.92
C LYS A 743 -4.37 2.18 6.08
N CYS A 744 -4.77 0.95 6.39
CA CYS A 744 -4.30 0.25 7.58
C CYS A 744 -2.86 -0.23 7.38
N THR A 745 -1.96 0.28 8.21
CA THR A 745 -0.54 -0.14 8.24
C THR A 745 -0.21 -0.95 9.50
N VAL A 746 -1.21 -1.19 10.36
CA VAL A 746 -1.07 -1.88 11.64
C VAL A 746 -1.20 -3.39 11.42
N PRO A 747 -0.42 -4.23 12.14
CA PRO A 747 -0.58 -5.69 12.12
C PRO A 747 -2.02 -6.12 12.43
N CYS A 748 -2.39 -7.33 11.99
CA CYS A 748 -3.71 -7.90 12.30
C CYS A 748 -3.92 -8.05 13.81
N VAL A 749 -5.17 -8.01 14.22
CA VAL A 749 -5.59 -8.19 15.61
C VAL A 749 -6.68 -9.24 15.69
N GLU A 750 -6.74 -9.94 16.82
CA GLU A 750 -7.87 -10.80 17.14
C GLU A 750 -9.14 -9.95 17.34
N GLY A 751 -10.25 -10.36 16.75
CA GLY A 751 -11.53 -9.66 16.91
C GLY A 751 -12.69 -10.30 16.17
N CYS A 752 -13.88 -9.70 16.32
CA CYS A 752 -15.02 -9.99 15.46
C CYS A 752 -14.96 -9.10 14.21
N GLN A 753 -15.13 -9.69 13.03
CA GLN A 753 -15.10 -9.03 11.74
C GLN A 753 -16.46 -9.10 11.06
N CYS A 754 -16.81 -8.06 10.29
CA CYS A 754 -18.08 -8.01 9.56
C CYS A 754 -18.15 -9.11 8.49
N ASN A 755 -19.33 -9.72 8.33
CA ASN A 755 -19.58 -10.67 7.26
C ASN A 755 -19.72 -9.96 5.91
N ALA A 756 -19.26 -10.61 4.83
CA ALA A 756 -19.55 -10.17 3.46
C ALA A 756 -21.02 -10.42 3.10
N GLY A 757 -21.60 -9.54 2.28
CA GLY A 757 -22.94 -9.73 1.72
C GLY A 757 -22.91 -10.79 0.63
N THR A 758 -23.91 -11.68 0.60
CA THR A 758 -24.03 -12.72 -0.45
C THR A 758 -25.41 -12.64 -1.12
N CYS A 759 -25.42 -12.56 -2.45
CA CYS A 759 -26.60 -12.67 -3.29
C CYS A 759 -26.46 -13.87 -4.23
N GLN A 760 -27.57 -14.55 -4.53
CA GLN A 760 -27.56 -15.76 -5.36
C GLN A 760 -28.70 -15.77 -6.38
N ALA A 761 -28.45 -16.41 -7.52
CA ALA A 761 -29.46 -16.84 -8.48
C ALA A 761 -29.21 -18.33 -8.82
N ALA A 762 -30.23 -19.18 -8.85
CA ALA A 762 -30.08 -20.61 -9.14
C ALA A 762 -31.34 -21.20 -9.78
N GLY A 763 -31.21 -22.32 -10.51
CA GLY A 763 -32.38 -23.01 -11.06
C GLY A 763 -33.07 -22.21 -12.18
N ASP A 764 -34.41 -22.12 -12.12
CA ASP A 764 -35.24 -21.44 -13.10
C ASP A 764 -35.72 -20.04 -12.66
N PRO A 765 -34.87 -19.01 -12.82
CA PRO A 765 -34.01 -18.58 -11.74
C PRO A 765 -34.78 -18.15 -10.47
N HIS A 766 -34.50 -18.83 -9.36
CA HIS A 766 -34.78 -18.39 -7.99
C HIS A 766 -33.69 -17.42 -7.53
N TYR A 767 -34.06 -16.20 -7.13
CA TYR A 767 -33.15 -15.20 -6.62
C TYR A 767 -33.22 -15.12 -5.09
N ARG A 768 -32.08 -14.85 -4.48
CA ARG A 768 -31.96 -14.50 -3.06
C ARG A 768 -31.11 -13.24 -2.94
N THR A 769 -31.71 -12.17 -2.42
CA THR A 769 -31.07 -10.85 -2.25
C THR A 769 -29.99 -10.88 -1.15
N PHE A 770 -29.22 -9.80 -1.04
CA PHE A 770 -28.22 -9.65 0.02
C PHE A 770 -28.83 -9.66 1.44
N ASP A 771 -30.06 -9.17 1.60
CA ASP A 771 -30.80 -9.19 2.88
C ASP A 771 -31.63 -10.48 3.07
N GLY A 772 -31.53 -11.42 2.12
CA GLY A 772 -32.08 -12.77 2.23
C GLY A 772 -33.51 -12.95 1.74
N LYS A 773 -34.10 -11.96 1.06
CA LYS A 773 -35.42 -12.09 0.40
C LYS A 773 -35.33 -13.04 -0.79
N ALA A 774 -36.19 -14.06 -0.80
CA ALA A 774 -36.32 -15.01 -1.89
C ALA A 774 -37.45 -14.57 -2.86
N PHE A 775 -37.23 -14.72 -4.16
CA PHE A 775 -38.25 -14.46 -5.18
C PHE A 775 -37.92 -15.11 -6.53
N ASP A 776 -38.95 -15.29 -7.36
CA ASP A 776 -38.84 -15.89 -8.67
C ASP A 776 -39.03 -14.85 -9.77
N PHE A 777 -38.21 -14.90 -10.82
CA PHE A 777 -38.34 -13.99 -11.95
C PHE A 777 -37.92 -14.64 -13.28
N GLN A 778 -38.89 -14.91 -14.14
CA GLN A 778 -38.75 -15.66 -15.40
C GLN A 778 -38.37 -14.79 -16.62
N GLY A 779 -37.73 -13.64 -16.40
CA GLY A 779 -37.25 -12.80 -17.49
C GLY A 779 -36.15 -13.47 -18.30
N THR A 780 -36.12 -13.28 -19.62
CA THR A 780 -35.12 -13.83 -20.56
C THR A 780 -34.20 -12.76 -21.16
N CYS A 781 -34.32 -11.52 -20.68
CA CYS A 781 -33.47 -10.41 -21.10
C CYS A 781 -32.14 -10.39 -20.31
N THR A 782 -31.36 -9.34 -20.54
CA THR A 782 -30.20 -9.01 -19.69
C THR A 782 -30.63 -8.02 -18.62
N TYR A 783 -30.36 -8.36 -17.36
CA TYR A 783 -30.75 -7.60 -16.18
C TYR A 783 -29.52 -7.25 -15.34
N TYR A 784 -29.59 -6.14 -14.61
CA TYR A 784 -28.60 -5.82 -13.57
C TYR A 784 -28.82 -6.74 -12.36
N LEU A 785 -27.91 -7.70 -12.16
CA LEU A 785 -27.91 -8.52 -10.96
C LEU A 785 -27.57 -7.64 -9.76
N SER A 786 -26.49 -6.85 -9.87
CA SER A 786 -26.14 -5.81 -8.91
C SER A 786 -25.20 -4.79 -9.54
N LYS A 787 -25.26 -3.53 -9.11
CA LYS A 787 -24.31 -2.47 -9.44
C LYS A 787 -24.18 -1.48 -8.30
N LEU A 788 -23.06 -0.75 -8.27
CA LEU A 788 -22.92 0.43 -7.41
C LEU A 788 -23.90 1.53 -7.89
N ILE A 789 -24.71 2.05 -6.96
CA ILE A 789 -25.67 3.13 -7.24
C ILE A 789 -25.11 4.47 -6.80
N ASN A 790 -24.47 4.52 -5.63
CA ASN A 790 -23.83 5.73 -5.14
C ASN A 790 -22.40 5.86 -5.67
N THR A 791 -22.22 6.64 -6.73
CA THR A 791 -20.90 6.90 -7.32
C THR A 791 -20.23 8.15 -6.75
N ALA A 792 -20.81 8.77 -5.72
CA ALA A 792 -20.26 9.99 -5.13
C ALA A 792 -19.10 9.69 -4.16
N ASP A 793 -19.05 8.47 -3.60
CA ASP A 793 -17.97 8.05 -2.74
C ASP A 793 -16.79 7.52 -3.56
N PRO A 794 -15.63 8.22 -3.59
CA PRO A 794 -14.46 7.78 -4.34
C PRO A 794 -13.75 6.58 -3.69
N SER A 795 -14.16 6.15 -2.50
CA SER A 795 -13.64 4.96 -1.80
C SER A 795 -14.11 3.65 -2.41
N LEU A 796 -15.29 3.67 -3.04
CA LEU A 796 -15.93 2.48 -3.59
C LEU A 796 -15.57 2.34 -5.05
N VAL A 797 -15.09 1.14 -5.41
CA VAL A 797 -14.80 0.80 -6.80
C VAL A 797 -16.13 0.58 -7.53
N PRO A 798 -16.41 1.31 -8.62
CA PRO A 798 -17.61 1.08 -9.42
C PRO A 798 -17.56 -0.28 -10.12
N PHE A 799 -18.66 -1.02 -10.04
CA PHE A 799 -18.84 -2.29 -10.74
C PHE A 799 -20.27 -2.43 -11.25
N GLU A 800 -20.44 -3.28 -12.27
CA GLU A 800 -21.74 -3.71 -12.76
C GLU A 800 -21.71 -5.23 -13.02
N VAL A 801 -22.63 -5.96 -12.40
CA VAL A 801 -22.84 -7.39 -12.64
C VAL A 801 -24.14 -7.56 -13.41
N LEU A 802 -24.05 -8.13 -14.60
CA LEU A 802 -25.21 -8.43 -15.45
C LEU A 802 -25.44 -9.94 -15.49
N VAL A 803 -26.71 -10.30 -15.49
CA VAL A 803 -27.17 -11.67 -15.72
C VAL A 803 -28.04 -11.70 -16.96
N LYS A 804 -27.75 -12.60 -17.90
CA LYS A 804 -28.59 -12.89 -19.06
C LYS A 804 -29.18 -14.27 -18.90
N ASN A 805 -30.50 -14.35 -18.93
CA ASN A 805 -31.23 -15.60 -18.86
C ASN A 805 -31.70 -16.05 -20.24
N GLU A 806 -31.95 -17.34 -20.43
CA GLU A 806 -32.55 -17.89 -21.65
C GLU A 806 -33.54 -19.01 -21.32
N ASN A 807 -34.46 -19.29 -22.26
CA ASN A 807 -35.40 -20.40 -22.12
C ASN A 807 -34.69 -21.76 -22.20
N ARG A 808 -35.15 -22.73 -21.40
CA ARG A 808 -34.57 -24.09 -21.40
C ARG A 808 -35.13 -24.94 -22.54
N GLY A 809 -34.46 -24.87 -23.69
CA GLY A 809 -34.82 -25.65 -24.87
C GLY A 809 -36.14 -25.19 -25.48
N ARG A 810 -37.11 -26.10 -25.66
CA ARG A 810 -38.45 -25.76 -26.21
C ARG A 810 -39.44 -25.27 -25.14
N ASN A 811 -39.08 -25.33 -23.85
CA ASN A 811 -39.96 -24.85 -22.78
C ASN A 811 -39.82 -23.33 -22.65
N MET A 812 -40.88 -22.59 -23.01
CA MET A 812 -40.93 -21.12 -22.96
C MET A 812 -41.47 -20.57 -21.63
N ALA A 813 -41.73 -21.47 -20.66
CA ALA A 813 -42.27 -21.13 -19.36
C ALA A 813 -41.23 -20.71 -18.31
N VAL A 814 -39.98 -21.09 -18.53
CA VAL A 814 -38.91 -21.01 -17.52
C VAL A 814 -37.62 -20.53 -18.15
N SER A 815 -36.94 -19.61 -17.49
CA SER A 815 -35.64 -19.11 -17.89
C SER A 815 -34.54 -19.56 -16.94
N PHE A 816 -33.29 -19.59 -17.37
CA PHE A 816 -32.14 -19.86 -16.48
C PHE A 816 -30.93 -19.05 -16.94
N THR A 817 -29.96 -18.86 -16.06
CA THR A 817 -28.75 -18.08 -16.35
C THR A 817 -27.93 -18.69 -17.49
N LYS A 818 -27.82 -17.96 -18.60
CA LYS A 818 -26.94 -18.30 -19.74
C LYS A 818 -25.55 -17.71 -19.55
N THR A 819 -25.50 -16.42 -19.19
CA THR A 819 -24.27 -15.64 -19.18
C THR A 819 -24.26 -14.70 -17.99
N VAL A 820 -23.11 -14.58 -17.35
CA VAL A 820 -22.84 -13.60 -16.30
C VAL A 820 -21.68 -12.73 -16.74
N SER A 821 -21.82 -11.41 -16.63
CA SER A 821 -20.74 -10.48 -16.94
C SER A 821 -20.46 -9.51 -15.80
N LEU A 822 -19.19 -9.31 -15.48
CA LEU A 822 -18.72 -8.30 -14.55
C LEU A 822 -17.98 -7.21 -15.33
N THR A 823 -18.46 -5.98 -15.22
CA THR A 823 -17.71 -4.79 -15.63
C THR A 823 -17.08 -4.14 -14.39
N VAL A 824 -15.76 -4.09 -14.32
CA VAL A 824 -15.00 -3.50 -13.22
C VAL A 824 -13.65 -3.02 -13.74
N TYR A 825 -13.12 -1.92 -13.20
CA TYR A 825 -11.80 -1.38 -13.61
C TYR A 825 -11.64 -1.09 -15.12
N GLY A 826 -12.75 -0.83 -15.82
CA GLY A 826 -12.75 -0.66 -17.28
C GLY A 826 -12.60 -1.96 -18.08
N HIS A 827 -12.65 -3.12 -17.42
CA HIS A 827 -12.67 -4.44 -18.05
C HIS A 827 -14.08 -5.04 -18.00
N THR A 828 -14.44 -5.80 -19.03
CA THR A 828 -15.66 -6.63 -19.07
C THR A 828 -15.26 -8.10 -19.09
N ILE A 829 -15.66 -8.83 -18.05
CA ILE A 829 -15.35 -10.25 -17.84
C ILE A 829 -16.65 -11.03 -18.05
N VAL A 830 -16.63 -12.05 -18.89
CA VAL A 830 -17.84 -12.80 -19.27
C VAL A 830 -17.62 -14.30 -19.07
N LEU A 831 -18.49 -14.89 -18.27
CA LEU A 831 -18.61 -16.34 -18.08
C LEU A 831 -19.92 -16.79 -18.72
N SER A 832 -19.84 -17.77 -19.63
CA SER A 832 -21.01 -18.22 -20.40
C SER A 832 -21.13 -19.72 -20.41
N LYS A 833 -22.36 -20.21 -20.34
CA LYS A 833 -22.71 -21.62 -20.57
C LYS A 833 -22.36 -22.10 -21.98
N ASP A 834 -22.33 -21.21 -22.97
CA ASP A 834 -21.94 -21.57 -24.34
C ASP A 834 -20.46 -22.01 -24.43
N ASP A 835 -19.64 -21.51 -23.50
CA ASP A 835 -18.19 -21.68 -23.47
C ASP A 835 -17.73 -22.16 -22.08
N PRO A 836 -18.21 -23.32 -21.57
CA PRO A 836 -17.93 -23.76 -20.20
C PRO A 836 -16.43 -23.97 -20.00
N GLY A 837 -15.89 -23.45 -18.90
CA GLY A 837 -14.45 -23.47 -18.62
C GLY A 837 -13.62 -22.48 -19.44
N LYS A 838 -14.24 -21.57 -20.20
CA LYS A 838 -13.54 -20.50 -20.89
C LYS A 838 -14.13 -19.16 -20.47
N VAL A 839 -13.26 -18.20 -20.20
CA VAL A 839 -13.66 -16.85 -19.78
C VAL A 839 -13.20 -15.85 -20.81
N LYS A 840 -14.08 -14.89 -21.15
CA LYS A 840 -13.70 -13.75 -22.00
C LYS A 840 -13.39 -12.55 -21.12
N VAL A 841 -12.25 -11.90 -21.35
CA VAL A 841 -11.90 -10.57 -20.81
C VAL A 841 -11.81 -9.62 -21.99
N ASN A 842 -12.60 -8.56 -21.99
CA ASN A 842 -12.70 -7.59 -23.10
C ASN A 842 -12.92 -8.26 -24.46
N ASN A 843 -13.83 -9.24 -24.50
CA ASN A 843 -14.19 -10.03 -25.68
C ASN A 843 -13.09 -10.99 -26.21
N LEU A 844 -12.02 -11.22 -25.44
CA LEU A 844 -10.96 -12.17 -25.77
C LEU A 844 -10.92 -13.31 -24.77
N PHE A 845 -10.80 -14.56 -25.23
CA PHE A 845 -10.63 -15.70 -24.34
C PHE A 845 -9.29 -15.65 -23.61
N VAL A 846 -9.31 -15.92 -22.31
CA VAL A 846 -8.11 -16.02 -21.47
C VAL A 846 -7.96 -17.42 -20.90
N ASN A 847 -6.73 -17.82 -20.61
CA ASN A 847 -6.43 -19.07 -19.91
C ASN A 847 -6.58 -18.85 -18.39
N LEU A 848 -7.15 -19.84 -17.70
CA LEU A 848 -7.27 -19.81 -16.24
C LEU A 848 -6.15 -20.65 -15.58
N PRO A 849 -5.56 -20.19 -14.46
CA PRO A 849 -5.84 -18.92 -13.80
C PRO A 849 -5.35 -17.72 -14.61
N PHE A 850 -6.15 -16.66 -14.61
CA PHE A 850 -5.85 -15.36 -15.22
C PHE A 850 -5.70 -14.33 -14.12
N GLU A 851 -4.64 -13.55 -14.14
CA GLU A 851 -4.44 -12.42 -13.23
C GLU A 851 -4.25 -11.16 -14.06
N GLN A 852 -4.97 -10.09 -13.72
CA GLN A 852 -4.82 -8.81 -14.41
C GLN A 852 -3.47 -8.17 -14.03
N GLU A 853 -2.83 -7.47 -14.97
CA GLU A 853 -1.44 -6.97 -14.86
C GLU A 853 -1.14 -6.09 -13.62
N GLU A 854 -2.14 -5.39 -13.07
CA GLU A 854 -2.02 -4.57 -11.86
C GLU A 854 -2.43 -5.31 -10.58
N GLY A 855 -2.80 -6.59 -10.68
CA GLY A 855 -3.29 -7.41 -9.57
C GLY A 855 -4.73 -7.06 -9.13
N ARG A 856 -5.46 -6.25 -9.90
CA ARG A 856 -6.78 -5.75 -9.49
C ARG A 856 -7.89 -6.79 -9.50
N PHE A 857 -7.75 -7.83 -10.31
CA PHE A 857 -8.60 -9.00 -10.25
C PHE A 857 -7.90 -10.25 -10.77
N SER A 858 -8.39 -11.39 -10.29
CA SER A 858 -7.98 -12.72 -10.72
C SER A 858 -9.21 -13.53 -11.13
N ILE A 859 -9.00 -14.49 -12.01
CA ILE A 859 -10.02 -15.40 -12.49
C ILE A 859 -9.46 -16.81 -12.41
N PHE A 860 -10.15 -17.72 -11.75
CA PHE A 860 -9.65 -19.07 -11.52
C PHE A 860 -10.79 -20.08 -11.37
N TYR A 861 -10.44 -21.36 -11.37
CA TYR A 861 -11.38 -22.44 -11.07
C TYR A 861 -11.48 -22.68 -9.58
N SER A 862 -12.71 -22.83 -9.08
CA SER A 862 -12.97 -23.36 -7.74
C SER A 862 -14.02 -24.46 -7.84
N GLY A 863 -13.57 -25.72 -7.69
CA GLY A 863 -14.38 -26.88 -8.02
C GLY A 863 -14.81 -26.86 -9.49
N PHE A 864 -16.13 -26.93 -9.73
CA PHE A 864 -16.71 -26.84 -11.09
C PHE A 864 -16.99 -25.42 -11.55
N SER A 865 -16.74 -24.40 -10.74
CA SER A 865 -17.11 -23.02 -11.03
C SER A 865 -15.95 -22.18 -11.57
N GLY A 866 -16.28 -21.23 -12.44
CA GLY A 866 -15.42 -20.08 -12.71
C GLY A 866 -15.64 -19.00 -11.66
N VAL A 867 -14.55 -18.53 -11.07
CA VAL A 867 -14.57 -17.49 -10.02
C VAL A 867 -13.77 -16.28 -10.50
N VAL A 868 -14.37 -15.10 -10.40
CA VAL A 868 -13.69 -13.81 -10.54
C VAL A 868 -13.57 -13.20 -9.15
N LYS A 869 -12.36 -12.85 -8.74
CA LYS A 869 -12.09 -12.19 -7.44
C LYS A 869 -11.34 -10.88 -7.68
N THR A 870 -11.84 -9.76 -7.14
CA THR A 870 -11.15 -8.46 -7.18
C THR A 870 -10.28 -8.24 -5.94
N ASP A 871 -9.38 -7.26 -6.02
CA ASP A 871 -8.54 -6.76 -4.93
C ASP A 871 -9.32 -6.09 -3.78
N PHE A 872 -10.54 -5.61 -4.05
CA PHE A 872 -11.50 -5.16 -3.03
C PHE A 872 -12.46 -6.26 -2.57
N ASP A 873 -12.13 -7.54 -2.79
CA ASP A 873 -12.88 -8.72 -2.32
C ASP A 873 -14.30 -8.93 -2.90
N LEU A 874 -14.68 -8.24 -3.98
CA LEU A 874 -15.83 -8.67 -4.78
C LEU A 874 -15.52 -10.04 -5.38
N THR A 875 -16.41 -10.99 -5.13
CA THR A 875 -16.29 -12.35 -5.68
C THR A 875 -17.53 -12.70 -6.48
N LEU A 876 -17.35 -13.01 -7.76
CA LEU A 876 -18.39 -13.50 -8.65
C LEU A 876 -18.11 -14.95 -9.02
N ASN A 877 -19.07 -15.84 -8.75
CA ASN A 877 -18.98 -17.27 -9.01
C ASN A 877 -20.11 -17.68 -9.96
N PHE A 878 -19.76 -18.43 -11.02
CA PHE A 878 -20.72 -19.06 -11.91
C PHE A 878 -20.34 -20.53 -12.16
N ASN A 879 -21.31 -21.43 -12.00
CA ASN A 879 -21.11 -22.88 -12.18
C ASN A 879 -21.22 -23.37 -13.64
N TRP A 880 -21.28 -22.45 -14.60
CA TRP A 880 -21.48 -22.72 -16.04
C TRP A 880 -22.85 -23.30 -16.42
N GLU A 881 -23.78 -23.40 -15.49
CA GLU A 881 -25.10 -23.99 -15.74
C GLU A 881 -26.24 -23.02 -15.42
N SER A 882 -26.41 -22.66 -14.15
CA SER A 882 -27.54 -21.82 -13.69
C SER A 882 -27.26 -21.09 -12.38
N HIS A 883 -26.31 -21.58 -11.56
CA HIS A 883 -26.00 -21.01 -10.26
C HIS A 883 -24.98 -19.88 -10.38
N VAL A 884 -25.41 -18.69 -9.96
CA VAL A 884 -24.60 -17.48 -9.81
C VAL A 884 -24.56 -17.11 -8.34
N GLU A 885 -23.38 -16.76 -7.85
CA GLU A 885 -23.20 -16.18 -6.53
C GLU A 885 -22.34 -14.92 -6.63
N LEU A 886 -22.84 -13.82 -6.06
CA LEU A 886 -22.13 -12.56 -5.94
C LEU A 886 -21.88 -12.28 -4.45
N LYS A 887 -20.63 -12.03 -4.09
CA LYS A 887 -20.24 -11.54 -2.77
C LYS A 887 -19.65 -10.14 -2.85
N LEU A 888 -20.02 -9.31 -1.89
CA LEU A 888 -19.50 -7.95 -1.74
C LEU A 888 -18.97 -7.74 -0.31
N PRO A 889 -17.87 -6.99 -0.13
CA PRO A 889 -17.41 -6.61 1.21
C PRO A 889 -18.42 -5.67 1.86
N SER A 890 -18.49 -5.67 3.20
CA SER A 890 -19.48 -4.91 3.98
C SER A 890 -19.47 -3.39 3.73
N THR A 891 -18.40 -2.86 3.14
CA THR A 891 -18.30 -1.45 2.72
C THR A 891 -19.33 -1.05 1.65
N TYR A 892 -19.93 -2.00 0.92
CA TYR A 892 -20.97 -1.73 -0.08
C TYR A 892 -22.40 -1.83 0.47
N SER A 893 -22.59 -2.07 1.77
CA SER A 893 -23.92 -2.17 2.38
C SER A 893 -24.66 -0.83 2.24
N GLY A 894 -25.87 -0.88 1.68
CA GLY A 894 -26.72 0.28 1.39
C GLY A 894 -26.37 1.04 0.12
N GLU A 895 -25.27 0.69 -0.57
CA GLU A 895 -24.73 1.47 -1.69
C GLU A 895 -25.01 0.85 -3.08
N VAL A 896 -25.64 -0.33 -3.10
CA VAL A 896 -25.87 -1.13 -4.30
C VAL A 896 -27.35 -1.18 -4.70
N GLY A 897 -27.62 -1.67 -5.91
CA GLY A 897 -28.97 -1.90 -6.41
C GLY A 897 -28.97 -2.88 -7.59
N GLY A 898 -30.12 -3.50 -7.86
CA GLY A 898 -30.29 -4.55 -8.85
C GLY A 898 -31.24 -5.64 -8.36
N LEU A 899 -31.28 -6.77 -9.05
CA LEU A 899 -32.06 -7.94 -8.62
C LEU A 899 -31.62 -8.48 -7.24
N CYS A 900 -30.41 -8.16 -6.80
CA CYS A 900 -29.88 -8.50 -5.47
C CYS A 900 -30.34 -7.59 -4.33
N GLY A 901 -31.20 -6.60 -4.58
CA GLY A 901 -31.66 -5.65 -3.55
C GLY A 901 -30.66 -4.52 -3.27
N ASN A 902 -30.89 -3.77 -2.19
CA ASN A 902 -30.09 -2.60 -1.80
C ASN A 902 -29.09 -2.87 -0.66
N TRP A 903 -29.18 -4.03 -0.03
CA TRP A 903 -28.31 -4.51 1.05
C TRP A 903 -28.22 -3.56 2.27
N ASN A 904 -29.37 -3.20 2.84
CA ASN A 904 -29.46 -2.31 3.99
C ASN A 904 -29.89 -3.04 5.29
N ASN A 905 -29.86 -4.39 5.29
CA ASN A 905 -30.39 -5.28 6.33
C ASN A 905 -31.92 -5.22 6.49
N ASN A 906 -32.67 -4.81 5.47
CA ASN A 906 -34.14 -4.77 5.47
C ASN A 906 -34.73 -5.44 4.23
N ALA A 907 -34.91 -6.76 4.30
CA ALA A 907 -35.51 -7.55 3.23
C ALA A 907 -36.87 -7.01 2.73
N ASN A 908 -37.64 -6.28 3.55
CA ASN A 908 -38.95 -5.78 3.12
C ASN A 908 -38.88 -4.75 2.00
N ASP A 909 -37.77 -4.02 1.88
CA ASP A 909 -37.58 -2.97 0.87
C ASP A 909 -36.68 -3.40 -0.30
N ASP A 910 -36.27 -4.66 -0.39
CA ASP A 910 -35.41 -5.14 -1.48
C ASP A 910 -36.00 -4.98 -2.89
N PHE A 911 -37.31 -4.79 -3.01
CA PHE A 911 -38.01 -4.61 -4.30
C PHE A 911 -38.07 -3.14 -4.73
N LEU A 912 -36.96 -2.40 -4.62
CA LEU A 912 -36.87 -1.04 -5.14
C LEU A 912 -36.49 -1.03 -6.62
N THR A 913 -37.22 -0.26 -7.41
CA THR A 913 -36.85 0.03 -8.81
C THR A 913 -35.62 0.96 -8.86
N PRO A 914 -35.00 1.17 -10.03
CA PRO A 914 -33.94 2.18 -10.19
C PRO A 914 -34.33 3.59 -9.75
N ALA A 915 -35.63 3.92 -9.74
CA ALA A 915 -36.17 5.19 -9.26
C ALA A 915 -36.40 5.22 -7.74
N LYS A 916 -35.94 4.21 -7.00
CA LYS A 916 -36.14 4.03 -5.54
C LYS A 916 -37.61 3.97 -5.13
N THR A 917 -38.47 3.41 -5.99
CA THR A 917 -39.89 3.16 -5.67
C THR A 917 -40.13 1.68 -5.41
N PRO A 918 -40.94 1.30 -4.41
CA PRO A 918 -41.29 -0.10 -4.18
C PRO A 918 -42.11 -0.68 -5.34
N ALA A 919 -41.72 -1.86 -5.82
CA ALA A 919 -42.48 -2.63 -6.80
C ALA A 919 -43.44 -3.61 -6.09
N ALA A 920 -44.66 -3.72 -6.63
CA ALA A 920 -45.72 -4.53 -6.03
C ALA A 920 -45.55 -6.05 -6.27
N THR A 921 -44.83 -6.43 -7.33
CA THR A 921 -44.62 -7.84 -7.70
C THR A 921 -43.17 -8.08 -8.13
N PRO A 922 -42.65 -9.32 -7.99
CA PRO A 922 -41.33 -9.70 -8.50
C PRO A 922 -41.15 -9.41 -9.99
N THR A 923 -42.20 -9.56 -10.80
CA THR A 923 -42.16 -9.26 -12.24
C THR A 923 -41.95 -7.79 -12.52
N ILE A 924 -42.70 -6.90 -11.84
CA ILE A 924 -42.52 -5.44 -11.99
C ILE A 924 -41.12 -5.04 -11.52
N PHE A 925 -40.68 -5.60 -10.39
CA PHE A 925 -39.33 -5.39 -9.86
C PHE A 925 -38.26 -5.81 -10.86
N GLY A 926 -38.27 -7.05 -11.32
CA GLY A 926 -37.25 -7.59 -12.22
C GLY A 926 -37.21 -6.89 -13.57
N SER A 927 -38.38 -6.59 -14.13
CA SER A 927 -38.50 -5.85 -15.41
C SER A 927 -37.91 -4.45 -15.33
N SER A 928 -38.01 -3.79 -14.17
CA SER A 928 -37.46 -2.44 -13.96
C SER A 928 -35.93 -2.39 -14.01
N TRP A 929 -35.26 -3.52 -13.79
CA TRP A 929 -33.79 -3.64 -13.80
C TRP A 929 -33.22 -4.17 -15.13
N LYS A 930 -34.01 -4.12 -16.21
CA LYS A 930 -33.56 -4.48 -17.56
C LYS A 930 -32.54 -3.48 -18.10
N VAL A 931 -31.47 -4.00 -18.72
CA VAL A 931 -30.39 -3.18 -19.29
C VAL A 931 -30.77 -2.52 -20.61
N LYS A 932 -31.43 -3.28 -21.51
CA LYS A 932 -31.83 -2.81 -22.85
C LYS A 932 -33.08 -3.54 -23.34
N ASN A 933 -33.87 -2.86 -24.16
CA ASN A 933 -35.02 -3.47 -24.84
C ASN A 933 -34.53 -4.31 -26.03
N ASP A 934 -34.66 -5.64 -25.92
CA ASP A 934 -34.39 -6.59 -26.99
C ASP A 934 -35.72 -7.25 -27.40
N PRO A 935 -36.21 -7.06 -28.64
CA PRO A 935 -37.46 -7.65 -29.11
C PRO A 935 -37.46 -9.19 -29.10
N ALA A 936 -36.28 -9.82 -29.02
CA ALA A 936 -36.13 -11.27 -28.98
C ALA A 936 -36.23 -11.87 -27.57
N CYS A 937 -36.35 -11.05 -26.52
CA CYS A 937 -36.53 -11.51 -25.14
C CYS A 937 -37.89 -11.08 -24.55
N SER A 938 -38.25 -11.68 -23.42
CA SER A 938 -39.49 -11.48 -22.70
C SER A 938 -39.24 -11.19 -21.22
N ASP A 939 -40.01 -10.28 -20.64
CA ASP A 939 -40.04 -10.03 -19.20
C ASP A 939 -40.91 -11.01 -18.41
N GLU A 940 -41.71 -11.78 -19.14
CA GLU A 940 -42.66 -12.75 -18.61
C GLU A 940 -42.60 -14.04 -19.43
N CYS A 941 -43.21 -15.12 -18.94
CA CYS A 941 -43.32 -16.36 -19.71
C CYS A 941 -44.09 -16.12 -21.02
N GLN A 942 -43.64 -16.70 -22.13
CA GLN A 942 -44.31 -16.56 -23.43
C GLN A 942 -45.28 -17.74 -23.66
N GLY A 943 -46.59 -17.47 -23.67
CA GLY A 943 -47.67 -18.46 -23.89
C GLY A 943 -48.97 -18.15 -23.12
N ASN A 944 -50.05 -18.92 -23.34
CA ASN A 944 -51.30 -18.79 -22.57
C ASN A 944 -51.05 -19.21 -21.11
N ALA A 945 -50.79 -18.20 -20.25
CA ALA A 945 -50.42 -18.28 -18.83
C ALA A 945 -49.06 -18.99 -18.56
N CYS A 946 -48.19 -18.34 -17.77
CA CYS A 946 -47.10 -19.07 -17.10
C CYS A 946 -47.70 -20.32 -16.45
N PRO A 947 -47.09 -21.52 -16.58
CA PRO A 947 -47.56 -22.70 -15.87
C PRO A 947 -47.67 -22.36 -14.39
N LYS A 948 -48.88 -22.42 -13.87
CA LYS A 948 -49.10 -22.26 -12.43
C LYS A 948 -48.73 -23.58 -11.80
N CYS A 949 -47.56 -23.62 -11.19
CA CYS A 949 -47.25 -24.66 -10.22
C CYS A 949 -47.82 -24.25 -8.85
N ASP A 950 -49.14 -24.20 -8.74
CA ASP A 950 -49.87 -23.92 -7.51
C ASP A 950 -50.16 -25.21 -6.72
N GLY A 951 -50.51 -25.06 -5.43
CA GLY A 951 -50.44 -26.10 -4.39
C GLY A 951 -50.76 -27.56 -4.81
N PRO A 952 -51.90 -27.85 -5.47
CA PRO A 952 -52.24 -29.22 -5.87
C PRO A 952 -51.30 -29.79 -6.95
N ALA A 953 -50.84 -28.97 -7.90
CA ALA A 953 -49.92 -29.37 -8.96
C ALA A 953 -48.48 -29.56 -8.44
N LYS A 954 -48.07 -28.75 -7.46
CA LYS A 954 -46.74 -28.82 -6.81
C LYS A 954 -46.57 -30.05 -5.91
N ASN A 955 -47.66 -30.52 -5.28
CA ASN A 955 -47.64 -31.57 -4.27
C ASN A 955 -47.86 -33.01 -4.81
N LEU A 956 -47.64 -33.23 -6.11
CA LEU A 956 -47.71 -34.59 -6.68
C LEU A 956 -46.62 -35.49 -6.05
N VAL A 957 -46.99 -36.73 -5.71
CA VAL A 957 -46.07 -37.73 -5.13
C VAL A 957 -44.82 -37.95 -5.98
N THR A 958 -44.99 -37.83 -7.30
CA THR A 958 -43.90 -37.90 -8.30
C THR A 958 -42.83 -36.81 -8.09
N PHE A 959 -43.14 -35.70 -7.43
CA PHE A 959 -42.22 -34.57 -7.15
C PHE A 959 -41.77 -34.56 -5.69
N THR A 960 -42.71 -34.77 -4.75
CA THR A 960 -42.43 -34.71 -3.31
C THR A 960 -41.52 -35.83 -2.83
N LYS A 961 -41.70 -37.06 -3.33
CA LYS A 961 -40.88 -38.20 -2.92
C LYS A 961 -39.41 -38.08 -3.35
N PRO A 962 -39.06 -37.62 -4.56
CA PRO A 962 -37.66 -37.37 -4.88
C PRO A 962 -37.06 -36.15 -4.17
N CYS A 963 -37.80 -35.04 -4.03
CA CYS A 963 -37.29 -33.83 -3.37
C CYS A 963 -37.10 -33.99 -1.86
N SER A 964 -37.82 -34.91 -1.21
CA SER A 964 -37.69 -35.14 0.24
C SER A 964 -36.31 -35.60 0.68
N MET A 965 -35.44 -36.00 -0.26
CA MET A 965 -34.02 -36.26 0.02
C MET A 965 -33.34 -35.05 0.68
N ILE A 966 -33.75 -33.82 0.35
CA ILE A 966 -33.23 -32.55 0.92
C ILE A 966 -33.56 -32.44 2.41
N THR A 967 -34.75 -32.88 2.83
CA THR A 967 -35.27 -32.74 4.19
C THR A 967 -35.17 -34.02 5.03
N ASP A 968 -34.67 -35.11 4.45
CA ASP A 968 -34.50 -36.40 5.14
C ASP A 968 -33.41 -36.30 6.22
N LYS A 969 -33.83 -36.37 7.49
CA LYS A 969 -32.95 -36.26 8.67
C LYS A 969 -31.97 -37.43 8.79
N GLN A 970 -32.19 -38.53 8.09
CA GLN A 970 -31.29 -39.67 8.02
C GLN A 970 -30.62 -39.81 6.64
N GLY A 971 -30.95 -38.91 5.71
CA GLY A 971 -30.46 -38.91 4.35
C GLY A 971 -29.08 -38.29 4.20
N PRO A 972 -28.61 -38.12 2.94
CA PRO A 972 -27.25 -37.70 2.64
C PRO A 972 -26.89 -36.29 3.10
N PHE A 973 -27.90 -35.48 3.48
CA PHE A 973 -27.73 -34.10 3.93
C PHE A 973 -27.99 -33.87 5.43
N LYS A 974 -28.04 -34.93 6.25
CA LYS A 974 -28.36 -34.82 7.69
C LYS A 974 -27.49 -33.81 8.45
N ASP A 975 -26.19 -33.73 8.15
CA ASP A 975 -25.26 -32.81 8.81
C ASP A 975 -25.44 -31.35 8.34
N CYS A 976 -26.15 -31.15 7.24
CA CYS A 976 -26.44 -29.84 6.66
C CYS A 976 -27.59 -29.15 7.38
N HIS A 977 -28.56 -29.89 7.93
CA HIS A 977 -29.82 -29.31 8.42
C HIS A 977 -29.65 -28.32 9.57
N ILE A 978 -28.60 -28.49 10.38
CA ILE A 978 -28.26 -27.56 11.47
C ILE A 978 -27.53 -26.31 10.97
N LYS A 979 -27.01 -26.34 9.73
CA LYS A 979 -26.17 -25.27 9.14
C LYS A 979 -26.88 -24.49 8.04
N VAL A 980 -27.76 -25.16 7.29
CA VAL A 980 -28.50 -24.62 6.14
C VAL A 980 -29.93 -25.10 6.20
N ASN A 981 -30.88 -24.17 6.27
CA ASN A 981 -32.32 -24.47 6.31
C ASN A 981 -32.75 -25.22 5.03
N PRO A 982 -33.17 -26.50 5.13
CA PRO A 982 -33.52 -27.32 3.97
C PRO A 982 -34.88 -26.96 3.36
N ASN A 983 -35.76 -26.28 4.10
CA ASN A 983 -37.15 -26.10 3.70
C ASN A 983 -37.28 -25.28 2.41
N GLN A 984 -36.47 -24.22 2.27
CA GLN A 984 -36.51 -23.40 1.06
C GLN A 984 -36.05 -24.20 -0.17
N PHE A 985 -34.92 -24.91 -0.07
CA PHE A 985 -34.40 -25.74 -1.15
C PHE A 985 -35.35 -26.87 -1.55
N TYR A 986 -36.10 -27.40 -0.58
CA TYR A 986 -37.17 -28.36 -0.83
C TYR A 986 -38.31 -27.73 -1.63
N GLU A 987 -38.76 -26.53 -1.24
CA GLU A 987 -39.80 -25.80 -1.98
C GLU A 987 -39.37 -25.42 -3.39
N ASP A 988 -38.11 -25.02 -3.58
CA ASP A 988 -37.52 -24.73 -4.88
C ASP A 988 -37.46 -26.01 -5.73
N CYS A 989 -37.02 -27.13 -5.16
CA CYS A 989 -37.02 -28.44 -5.83
C CYS A 989 -38.41 -28.87 -6.31
N LEU A 990 -39.43 -28.68 -5.49
CA LEU A 990 -40.81 -29.00 -5.88
C LEU A 990 -41.30 -28.13 -7.02
N TYR A 991 -40.93 -26.84 -7.01
CA TYR A 991 -41.29 -25.90 -8.06
C TYR A 991 -40.63 -26.30 -9.38
N ASP A 992 -39.31 -26.52 -9.37
CA ASP A 992 -38.53 -27.05 -10.47
C ASP A 992 -39.14 -28.36 -11.01
N MET A 993 -39.37 -29.35 -10.16
CA MET A 993 -39.92 -30.64 -10.58
C MET A 993 -41.29 -30.50 -11.26
N CYS A 994 -42.11 -29.58 -10.78
CA CYS A 994 -43.42 -29.30 -11.34
C CYS A 994 -43.35 -28.59 -12.70
N MET A 995 -42.51 -27.56 -12.83
CA MET A 995 -42.31 -26.83 -14.09
C MET A 995 -41.73 -27.72 -15.20
N TYR A 996 -41.06 -28.81 -14.84
CA TYR A 996 -40.46 -29.79 -15.75
C TYR A 996 -41.20 -31.13 -15.81
N ASN A 997 -42.42 -31.24 -15.28
CA ASN A 997 -43.22 -32.47 -15.27
C ASN A 997 -42.45 -33.70 -14.73
N GLY A 998 -41.62 -33.49 -13.71
CA GLY A 998 -40.87 -34.54 -13.00
C GLY A 998 -39.57 -34.96 -13.68
N HIS A 999 -39.05 -34.19 -14.63
CA HIS A 999 -37.81 -34.54 -15.32
C HIS A 999 -36.60 -34.59 -14.37
N SER A 1000 -35.77 -35.63 -14.49
CA SER A 1000 -34.65 -35.88 -13.56
C SER A 1000 -33.63 -34.75 -13.50
N THR A 1001 -33.42 -34.01 -14.58
CA THR A 1001 -32.48 -32.87 -14.61
C THR A 1001 -32.91 -31.70 -13.72
N ALA A 1002 -34.20 -31.57 -13.41
CA ALA A 1002 -34.70 -30.57 -12.46
C ALA A 1002 -34.34 -30.98 -11.02
N LEU A 1003 -34.64 -32.23 -10.66
CA LEU A 1003 -34.22 -32.83 -9.38
C LEU A 1003 -32.71 -32.74 -9.16
N CYS A 1004 -31.89 -33.13 -10.15
CA CYS A 1004 -30.45 -33.12 -10.02
C CYS A 1004 -29.91 -31.69 -9.81
N GLY A 1005 -30.50 -30.69 -10.46
CA GLY A 1005 -30.15 -29.28 -10.27
C GLY A 1005 -30.41 -28.83 -8.83
N ALA A 1006 -31.61 -29.08 -8.31
CA ALA A 1006 -31.99 -28.72 -6.94
C ALA A 1006 -31.12 -29.41 -5.88
N LEU A 1007 -30.86 -30.72 -6.03
CA LEU A 1007 -29.96 -31.46 -5.12
C LEU A 1007 -28.52 -30.94 -5.16
N THR A 1008 -28.06 -30.50 -6.33
CA THR A 1008 -26.73 -29.88 -6.49
C THR A 1008 -26.64 -28.54 -5.80
N ALA A 1009 -27.69 -27.71 -5.91
CA ALA A 1009 -27.76 -26.42 -5.24
C ALA A 1009 -27.68 -26.59 -3.71
N TYR A 1010 -28.41 -27.55 -3.14
CA TYR A 1010 -28.35 -27.81 -1.69
C TYR A 1010 -27.01 -28.42 -1.27
N THR A 1011 -26.42 -29.31 -2.08
CA THR A 1011 -25.07 -29.84 -1.86
C THR A 1011 -24.05 -28.71 -1.75
N ALA A 1012 -24.08 -27.76 -2.69
CA ALA A 1012 -23.16 -26.63 -2.72
C ALA A 1012 -23.34 -25.72 -1.50
N ALA A 1013 -24.59 -25.40 -1.13
CA ALA A 1013 -24.90 -24.62 0.06
C ALA A 1013 -24.39 -25.31 1.34
N CYS A 1014 -24.58 -26.62 1.46
CA CYS A 1014 -24.14 -27.40 2.60
C CYS A 1014 -22.61 -27.46 2.72
N GLN A 1015 -21.90 -27.81 1.65
CA GLN A 1015 -20.45 -27.89 1.65
C GLN A 1015 -19.80 -26.53 1.95
N LYS A 1016 -20.41 -25.44 1.45
CA LYS A 1016 -20.00 -24.07 1.78
C LYS A 1016 -20.17 -23.75 3.27
N ALA A 1017 -21.22 -24.28 3.91
CA ALA A 1017 -21.41 -24.19 5.35
C ALA A 1017 -20.55 -25.20 6.14
N LEU A 1018 -19.53 -25.81 5.51
CA LEU A 1018 -18.67 -26.85 6.08
C LEU A 1018 -19.48 -28.07 6.57
N GLY A 1019 -20.66 -28.30 6.00
CA GLY A 1019 -21.45 -29.51 6.24
C GLY A 1019 -20.92 -30.66 5.38
N THR A 1020 -20.91 -31.85 5.97
CA THR A 1020 -20.60 -33.10 5.28
C THR A 1020 -21.81 -33.59 4.51
N VAL A 1021 -21.60 -33.98 3.25
CA VAL A 1021 -22.64 -34.53 2.38
C VAL A 1021 -22.25 -35.95 2.01
N GLU A 1022 -23.09 -36.92 2.34
CA GLU A 1022 -22.88 -38.31 1.92
C GLU A 1022 -23.12 -38.47 0.41
N SER A 1023 -22.49 -39.48 -0.19
CA SER A 1023 -22.61 -39.71 -1.63
C SER A 1023 -24.05 -40.04 -2.03
N TRP A 1024 -24.69 -39.15 -2.80
CA TRP A 1024 -26.06 -39.33 -3.31
C TRP A 1024 -26.13 -39.51 -4.82
N ARG A 1025 -25.06 -39.21 -5.56
CA ARG A 1025 -24.96 -39.43 -7.02
C ARG A 1025 -24.54 -40.87 -7.32
N THR A 1026 -25.11 -41.46 -8.36
CA THR A 1026 -24.73 -42.79 -8.86
C THR A 1026 -24.67 -42.79 -10.39
N ASN A 1027 -24.10 -43.83 -11.00
CA ASN A 1027 -24.04 -43.96 -12.46
C ASN A 1027 -25.42 -43.89 -13.16
N ASN A 1028 -26.50 -44.21 -12.43
CA ASN A 1028 -27.87 -44.22 -12.92
C ASN A 1028 -28.73 -43.07 -12.36
N PHE A 1029 -28.17 -42.21 -11.51
CA PHE A 1029 -28.90 -41.13 -10.84
C PHE A 1029 -28.02 -39.88 -10.69
N CYS A 1030 -28.37 -38.81 -11.41
CA CYS A 1030 -27.66 -37.53 -11.41
C CYS A 1030 -26.16 -37.65 -11.67
N ARG A 1031 -25.83 -38.26 -12.82
CA ARG A 1031 -24.45 -38.48 -13.28
C ARG A 1031 -23.68 -37.18 -13.50
#